data_AF-A0A8C7E521-F1
#
_entry.id   AF-A0A8C7E521-F1
#
_cell.length_a   1.000
_cell.length_b   1.000
_cell.length_c   1.000
_cell.angle_alpha   90.00
_cell.angle_beta   90.00
_cell.angle_gamma   90.00
#
_symmetry.space_group_name_H-M   'P 1'
#
loop_
_entity.id
_entity.type
_entity.pdbx_description
1 polymer ?
#
loop_
_entity_poly.entity_id
_entity_poly.type
_entity_poly.pdbx_seq_one_letter_code
_entity_poly.pdbx_strand_id
1 'polypeptide(L)'
;MLPESDEGTKGLEKEEKQNGTPKEEKAKGKKRAASPEGLLQPVKLGKSELYKVPTNEELSHLKETENLFHSNLLRLQIEELLKEVTLKEKRKQRIEAFLHEISALLNNIPEVPARDITDQSWLPTGVKVPILQLPFKVKGKFRFLPPAQVKVVGSYLLGTCNKPEVNVDVAVIMPKDVFQEKDNLNQRYHRKRALYLVHLAQHLAETNRFGSVAFAYQNGNHLKPIVLLQPQGKDAKTVRVRLHACPAPGVFRPLRLHPSKNNIRTAWFTEKDSPETGVAEPPTPHYNNSILWDLVMETNLLYLSEVASAFRGFQGGVALLKVWLRQRELHQGLGCFNGFMASMLVGYLLATHKISKMMSAYQVLRNALHFLATTDLTTAGISLSKDREPSLPSLTDFHQAFQVVFVDSSGLVNLCADMTANTYKQVQFEARQSMEILDDKRVDGFQLLFMTQKPLVRTFDHVFHLPHVSKLQAACKKMQLLNALMDRGGNYVAAILPFFLSLLERGLARRLVLLAHQLPQTQPWSIRVDPPKHKDISSLSFGLLLNLDFANSVLERGPEADQDEAMEFRQFWGERSELRRFQDGVICEAVLWDAANLCQKRLIPEQIIRHILKLHLDIPETSISYVGALLEPLIKLGREPAGTGEEEMVSLIRSYDDLSRKLWHLEGSLRYTETFPPVPVKPDYTFHGKIKDRASFLPVAEKPCPAYVAPIKVICQMEGSGQWPRNKEAIQCIKAAFQMQLAEVLNQQHHLLCRPAATYTDIHKDGYVFRLQVAYHREPQILKELVTPEGMLKYQDTPESQQLQLETLHLPFLTSSLQQQYPAFSGSCRLAKRWINAQLLSDSLTEEAVDLLAAFLFLSPAPFTAPSSPQVGFLRFLHLLATFDWKNSPLLVNLNGDLKGENSGTVFQPICPCFYYPVPSTRW
;
A
#
# COMPACT_ATOMS: atom_id res chain seq x y z
N MET A 1 -26.88 -0.10 57.16
CA MET A 1 -27.43 0.69 58.28
C MET A 1 -27.74 2.08 57.75
N LEU A 2 -29.02 2.38 57.55
CA LEU A 2 -29.60 3.73 57.47
C LEU A 2 -29.77 4.29 58.91
N PRO A 3 -30.14 5.58 59.19
CA PRO A 3 -30.98 6.52 58.41
C PRO A 3 -30.40 7.96 58.25
N GLU A 4 -30.81 8.78 57.25
CA GLU A 4 -32.00 9.68 57.14
C GLU A 4 -32.12 10.73 58.28
N SER A 5 -32.27 12.04 57.99
CA SER A 5 -33.58 12.64 57.68
C SER A 5 -33.51 14.13 57.29
N ASP A 6 -34.48 14.50 56.46
CA ASP A 6 -34.94 15.83 56.01
C ASP A 6 -35.84 16.55 57.05
N GLU A 7 -36.12 17.84 56.81
CA GLU A 7 -37.22 18.72 57.28
C GLU A 7 -36.69 20.10 57.76
N GLY A 8 -37.27 21.27 57.46
CA GLY A 8 -38.53 21.64 56.84
C GLY A 8 -38.73 23.16 56.76
N THR A 9 -39.76 23.52 56.00
CA THR A 9 -40.37 24.80 55.55
C THR A 9 -40.81 25.87 56.58
N LYS A 10 -40.82 27.18 56.18
CA LYS A 10 -41.92 28.22 56.19
C LYS A 10 -41.60 29.65 56.71
N GLY A 11 -42.20 30.65 56.02
CA GLY A 11 -42.55 32.04 56.46
C GLY A 11 -42.26 33.09 55.35
N LEU A 12 -43.19 33.60 54.51
CA LEU A 12 -44.24 34.67 54.68
C LEU A 12 -43.66 35.97 55.30
N GLU A 13 -43.68 37.17 54.70
CA GLU A 13 -44.79 38.11 54.36
C GLU A 13 -44.27 39.22 53.38
N LYS A 14 -44.95 39.58 52.27
CA LYS A 14 -45.97 40.65 51.99
C LYS A 14 -45.57 42.14 52.17
N GLU A 15 -45.65 42.93 51.08
CA GLU A 15 -46.39 44.22 50.88
C GLU A 15 -45.88 44.94 49.60
N GLU A 16 -46.66 45.04 48.52
CA GLU A 16 -47.69 46.04 48.11
C GLU A 16 -47.20 47.23 47.24
N LYS A 17 -47.70 47.24 45.97
CA LYS A 17 -48.26 48.36 45.14
C LYS A 17 -47.33 49.53 44.71
N GLN A 18 -47.48 50.25 43.58
CA GLN A 18 -48.50 50.35 42.52
C GLN A 18 -47.93 51.15 41.30
N ASN A 19 -48.42 50.80 40.09
CA ASN A 19 -48.76 51.60 38.89
C ASN A 19 -47.87 52.72 38.28
N GLY A 20 -47.70 52.64 36.96
CA GLY A 20 -47.49 53.79 36.07
C GLY A 20 -47.12 53.44 34.62
N THR A 21 -48.09 53.37 33.71
CA THR A 21 -47.94 53.50 32.24
C THR A 21 -48.48 54.87 31.80
N PRO A 22 -48.37 55.31 30.53
CA PRO A 22 -47.35 55.10 29.49
C PRO A 22 -46.91 56.45 28.82
N LYS A 23 -45.93 56.44 27.91
CA LYS A 23 -45.88 57.39 26.77
C LYS A 23 -44.90 56.95 25.66
N GLU A 24 -45.45 56.76 24.47
CA GLU A 24 -44.74 56.69 23.20
C GLU A 24 -44.21 58.09 22.81
N GLU A 25 -43.01 58.15 22.20
CA GLU A 25 -42.79 59.09 21.09
C GLU A 25 -41.66 58.62 20.16
N LYS A 26 -41.92 58.83 18.86
CA LYS A 26 -41.21 58.33 17.68
C LYS A 26 -39.89 59.09 17.43
N ALA A 27 -38.90 58.40 16.85
CA ALA A 27 -37.84 59.05 16.07
C ALA A 27 -37.57 58.32 14.75
N LYS A 28 -37.46 59.13 13.70
CA LYS A 28 -37.34 58.80 12.27
C LYS A 28 -35.99 58.18 11.92
N GLY A 29 -35.99 57.46 10.80
CA GLY A 29 -34.89 56.62 10.34
C GLY A 29 -33.66 57.34 9.77
N LYS A 30 -32.61 56.55 9.59
CA LYS A 30 -31.58 56.73 8.57
C LYS A 30 -31.05 55.36 8.14
N LYS A 31 -31.26 55.02 6.87
CA LYS A 31 -30.56 53.93 6.17
C LYS A 31 -29.06 54.22 6.20
N ARG A 32 -28.24 53.24 6.57
CA ARG A 32 -26.85 53.11 6.09
C ARG A 32 -26.49 51.64 5.89
N ALA A 33 -26.11 51.38 4.64
CA ALA A 33 -25.45 50.26 4.00
C ALA A 33 -25.00 49.04 4.85
N ALA A 34 -25.34 47.86 4.32
CA ALA A 34 -24.66 46.61 4.63
C ALA A 34 -23.18 46.70 4.24
N SER A 35 -22.30 46.41 5.19
CA SER A 35 -20.87 46.16 4.97
C SER A 35 -20.64 44.68 4.68
N PRO A 36 -19.64 44.31 3.86
CA PRO A 36 -19.37 42.93 3.48
C PRO A 36 -18.85 42.13 4.67
N GLU A 37 -19.42 40.94 4.87
CA GLU A 37 -18.94 39.91 5.79
C GLU A 37 -17.49 39.55 5.45
N GLY A 38 -16.56 39.68 6.42
CA GLY A 38 -15.17 39.26 6.21
C GLY A 38 -14.11 39.75 7.20
N LEU A 39 -14.44 40.56 8.22
CA LEU A 39 -13.47 40.97 9.24
C LEU A 39 -14.03 40.70 10.65
N LEU A 40 -13.47 39.71 11.34
CA LEU A 40 -13.74 39.42 12.75
C LEU A 40 -13.22 40.58 13.62
N GLN A 41 -14.13 41.23 14.35
CA GLN A 41 -13.73 42.13 15.45
C GLN A 41 -13.46 41.32 16.72
N PRO A 42 -12.43 41.66 17.52
CA PRO A 42 -12.17 40.95 18.77
C PRO A 42 -13.28 41.22 19.79
N VAL A 43 -13.90 40.16 20.28
CA VAL A 43 -14.85 40.21 21.39
C VAL A 43 -14.08 40.54 22.67
N LYS A 44 -14.47 41.61 23.38
CA LYS A 44 -13.92 41.94 24.69
C LYS A 44 -14.49 40.96 25.73
N LEU A 45 -13.71 39.92 26.06
CA LEU A 45 -14.05 38.96 27.13
C LEU A 45 -13.67 39.52 28.51
N GLY A 46 -14.48 39.21 29.52
CA GLY A 46 -14.24 39.62 30.91
C GLY A 46 -13.13 38.80 31.59
N LYS A 47 -12.48 39.35 32.63
CA LYS A 47 -11.38 38.69 33.38
C LYS A 47 -11.70 37.29 33.92
N SER A 48 -12.98 36.97 34.13
CA SER A 48 -13.45 35.66 34.62
C SER A 48 -13.65 34.60 33.52
N GLU A 49 -13.70 35.01 32.25
CA GLU A 49 -13.84 34.10 31.09
C GLU A 49 -12.49 33.62 30.56
N LEU A 50 -11.42 34.39 30.80
CA LEU A 50 -10.03 34.08 30.40
C LEU A 50 -9.43 32.83 31.08
N TYR A 51 -10.03 32.36 32.19
CA TYR A 51 -9.54 31.23 32.98
C TYR A 51 -10.50 30.03 33.01
N LYS A 52 -11.54 30.02 32.18
CA LYS A 52 -12.40 28.84 32.03
C LYS A 52 -11.72 27.81 31.14
N VAL A 53 -11.80 26.53 31.53
CA VAL A 53 -11.38 25.42 30.69
C VAL A 53 -12.23 25.46 29.40
N PRO A 54 -11.63 25.40 28.21
CA PRO A 54 -12.36 25.53 26.95
C PRO A 54 -13.41 24.43 26.84
N THR A 55 -14.61 24.82 26.44
CA THR A 55 -15.73 23.91 26.20
C THR A 55 -15.43 23.01 25.00
N ASN A 56 -16.11 21.86 24.89
CA ASN A 56 -15.96 20.96 23.72
C ASN A 56 -16.28 21.66 22.39
N GLU A 57 -17.20 22.63 22.41
CA GLU A 57 -17.55 23.44 21.24
C GLU A 57 -16.43 24.42 20.88
N GLU A 58 -15.82 25.09 21.86
CA GLU A 58 -14.65 25.96 21.66
C GLU A 58 -13.42 25.17 21.19
N LEU A 59 -13.18 23.97 21.74
CA LEU A 59 -12.12 23.06 21.28
C LEU A 59 -12.34 22.58 19.84
N SER A 60 -13.60 22.31 19.46
CA SER A 60 -13.97 21.98 18.08
C SER A 60 -13.73 23.18 17.16
N HIS A 61 -14.18 24.37 17.56
CA HIS A 61 -13.98 25.60 16.79
C HIS A 61 -12.49 25.98 16.66
N LEU A 62 -11.68 25.81 17.70
CA LEU A 62 -10.24 26.06 17.66
C LEU A 62 -9.54 25.07 16.71
N LYS A 63 -9.88 23.77 16.77
CA LYS A 63 -9.36 22.76 15.83
C LYS A 63 -9.81 23.01 14.40
N GLU A 64 -11.03 23.49 14.19
CA GLU A 64 -11.51 23.88 12.87
C GLU A 64 -10.78 25.13 12.36
N THR A 65 -10.52 26.10 13.23
CA THR A 65 -9.84 27.36 12.89
C THR A 65 -8.37 27.15 12.55
N GLU A 66 -7.66 26.30 13.29
CA GLU A 66 -6.25 25.94 13.03
C GLU A 66 -6.08 25.16 11.72
N ASN A 67 -7.14 24.49 11.27
CA ASN A 67 -7.15 23.68 10.05
C ASN A 67 -7.90 24.36 8.89
N LEU A 68 -8.41 25.59 9.04
CA LEU A 68 -9.35 26.24 8.11
C LEU A 68 -8.85 26.25 6.66
N PHE A 69 -7.59 26.61 6.41
CA PHE A 69 -7.07 26.75 5.04
C PHE A 69 -6.91 25.39 4.33
N HIS A 70 -6.25 24.44 4.97
CA HIS A 70 -6.04 23.09 4.43
C HIS A 70 -7.36 22.32 4.33
N SER A 71 -8.23 22.45 5.34
CA SER A 71 -9.57 21.86 5.37
C SER A 71 -10.46 22.43 4.28
N ASN A 72 -10.40 23.75 3.99
CA ASN A 72 -11.20 24.35 2.93
C ASN A 72 -10.77 23.92 1.52
N LEU A 73 -9.46 23.90 1.23
CA LEU A 73 -8.97 23.42 -0.07
C LEU A 73 -9.30 21.93 -0.27
N LEU A 74 -9.00 21.11 0.74
CA LEU A 74 -9.31 19.67 0.73
C LEU A 74 -10.82 19.43 0.55
N ARG A 75 -11.67 20.24 1.20
CA ARG A 75 -13.12 20.18 1.04
C ARG A 75 -13.53 20.48 -0.41
N LEU A 76 -12.99 21.54 -1.03
CA LEU A 76 -13.28 21.88 -2.43
C LEU A 76 -12.86 20.76 -3.39
N GLN A 77 -11.66 20.21 -3.21
CA GLN A 77 -11.17 19.08 -4.01
C GLN A 77 -12.05 17.84 -3.83
N ILE A 78 -12.49 17.55 -2.59
CA ILE A 78 -13.42 16.46 -2.30
C ILE A 78 -14.78 16.68 -2.96
N GLU A 79 -15.33 17.89 -2.92
CA GLU A 79 -16.59 18.21 -3.59
C GLU A 79 -16.49 18.05 -5.11
N GLU A 80 -15.38 18.47 -5.70
CA GLU A 80 -15.09 18.27 -7.13
C GLU A 80 -14.94 16.78 -7.47
N LEU A 81 -14.17 16.03 -6.68
CA LEU A 81 -14.04 14.58 -6.84
C LEU A 81 -15.40 13.89 -6.76
N LEU A 82 -16.24 14.26 -5.79
CA LEU A 82 -17.59 13.70 -5.64
C LEU A 82 -18.46 14.01 -6.86
N LYS A 83 -18.41 15.22 -7.40
CA LYS A 83 -19.09 15.56 -8.67
C LYS A 83 -18.56 14.72 -9.83
N GLU A 84 -17.26 14.46 -9.87
CA GLU A 84 -16.63 13.69 -10.93
C GLU A 84 -16.81 12.18 -10.78
N VAL A 85 -17.01 11.60 -9.59
CA VAL A 85 -17.19 10.14 -9.46
C VAL A 85 -18.66 9.72 -9.48
N THR A 86 -19.58 10.61 -9.14
CA THR A 86 -21.02 10.31 -9.07
C THR A 86 -21.69 10.21 -10.45
N LEU A 87 -22.84 9.52 -10.49
CA LEU A 87 -23.62 9.33 -11.71
C LEU A 87 -24.47 10.56 -12.03
N LYS A 88 -24.32 11.08 -13.26
CA LYS A 88 -25.18 12.13 -13.81
C LYS A 88 -26.59 11.61 -14.06
N GLU A 89 -27.59 12.47 -13.89
CA GLU A 89 -29.01 12.11 -13.99
C GLU A 89 -29.41 11.52 -15.34
N LYS A 90 -28.94 12.12 -16.44
CA LYS A 90 -29.14 11.58 -17.80
C LYS A 90 -28.66 10.14 -17.98
N ARG A 91 -27.58 9.75 -17.27
CA ARG A 91 -27.06 8.38 -17.32
C ARG A 91 -27.96 7.43 -16.50
N LYS A 92 -28.49 7.88 -15.36
CA LYS A 92 -29.43 7.11 -14.54
C LYS A 92 -30.71 6.77 -15.31
N GLN A 93 -31.31 7.74 -16.00
CA GLN A 93 -32.50 7.52 -16.82
C GLN A 93 -32.30 6.44 -17.89
N ARG A 94 -31.13 6.41 -18.55
CA ARG A 94 -30.78 5.34 -19.50
C ARG A 94 -30.62 3.98 -18.84
N ILE A 95 -30.02 3.95 -17.65
CA ILE A 95 -29.87 2.73 -16.86
C ILE A 95 -31.25 2.21 -16.45
N GLU A 96 -32.16 3.07 -15.99
CA GLU A 96 -33.53 2.71 -15.63
C GLU A 96 -34.30 2.10 -16.80
N ALA A 97 -34.25 2.74 -17.98
CA ALA A 97 -34.86 2.20 -19.19
C ALA A 97 -34.33 0.79 -19.52
N PHE A 98 -33.01 0.59 -19.42
CA PHE A 98 -32.37 -0.72 -19.65
C PHE A 98 -32.75 -1.76 -18.58
N LEU A 99 -32.90 -1.35 -17.32
CA LEU A 99 -33.35 -2.25 -16.24
C LEU A 99 -34.81 -2.66 -16.42
N HIS A 100 -35.68 -1.77 -16.90
CA HIS A 100 -37.07 -2.10 -17.24
C HIS A 100 -37.14 -3.11 -18.38
N GLU A 101 -36.32 -2.96 -19.41
CA GLU A 101 -36.21 -3.93 -20.50
C GLU A 101 -35.76 -5.31 -19.99
N ILE A 102 -34.71 -5.36 -19.16
CA ILE A 102 -34.23 -6.62 -18.56
C ILE A 102 -35.34 -7.29 -17.72
N SER A 103 -36.04 -6.51 -16.89
CA SER A 103 -37.13 -7.04 -16.06
C SER A 103 -38.27 -7.62 -16.90
N ALA A 104 -38.67 -6.92 -17.97
CA ALA A 104 -39.70 -7.40 -18.90
C ALA A 104 -39.29 -8.71 -19.61
N LEU A 105 -38.02 -8.86 -19.99
CA LEU A 105 -37.51 -10.09 -20.59
C LEU A 105 -37.49 -11.25 -19.58
N LEU A 106 -37.01 -11.01 -18.36
CA LEU A 106 -36.88 -12.03 -17.32
C LEU A 106 -38.23 -12.64 -16.90
N ASN A 107 -39.30 -11.84 -16.90
CA ASN A 107 -40.65 -12.31 -16.53
C ASN A 107 -41.31 -13.20 -17.59
N ASN A 108 -40.82 -13.17 -18.83
CA ASN A 108 -41.40 -13.90 -19.96
C ASN A 108 -40.60 -15.16 -20.36
N ILE A 109 -39.68 -15.61 -19.52
CA ILE A 109 -38.85 -16.79 -19.80
C ILE A 109 -39.65 -18.08 -19.59
N PRO A 110 -39.68 -19.01 -20.55
CA PRO A 110 -40.48 -20.23 -20.46
C PRO A 110 -39.99 -21.19 -19.36
N GLU A 111 -40.94 -21.92 -18.78
CA GLU A 111 -40.70 -22.96 -17.79
C GLU A 111 -39.92 -24.16 -18.36
N VAL A 112 -39.15 -24.83 -17.50
CA VAL A 112 -38.49 -26.11 -17.82
C VAL A 112 -39.00 -27.19 -16.87
N PRO A 113 -39.48 -28.33 -17.37
CA PRO A 113 -40.02 -29.40 -16.55
C PRO A 113 -38.97 -30.00 -15.60
N ALA A 114 -39.44 -30.63 -14.52
CA ALA A 114 -38.57 -31.19 -13.50
C ALA A 114 -37.73 -32.37 -14.02
N ARG A 115 -36.42 -32.28 -13.82
CA ARG A 115 -35.41 -33.30 -14.19
C ARG A 115 -34.43 -33.49 -13.05
N ASP A 116 -33.62 -34.55 -13.08
CA ASP A 116 -32.54 -34.70 -12.11
C ASP A 116 -31.50 -33.59 -12.30
N ILE A 117 -30.89 -33.10 -11.22
CA ILE A 117 -29.87 -32.01 -11.28
C ILE A 117 -28.70 -32.38 -12.21
N THR A 118 -28.40 -33.67 -12.31
CA THR A 118 -27.35 -34.22 -13.18
C THR A 118 -27.81 -34.43 -14.62
N ASP A 119 -29.12 -34.45 -14.91
CA ASP A 119 -29.62 -34.44 -16.28
C ASP A 119 -29.59 -33.02 -16.85
N GLN A 120 -28.53 -32.74 -17.59
CA GLN A 120 -28.31 -31.46 -18.28
C GLN A 120 -28.52 -31.56 -19.80
N SER A 121 -29.16 -32.64 -20.27
CA SER A 121 -29.43 -32.86 -21.71
C SER A 121 -30.39 -31.83 -22.32
N TRP A 122 -31.14 -31.12 -21.49
CA TRP A 122 -32.07 -30.06 -21.88
C TRP A 122 -31.36 -28.74 -22.21
N LEU A 123 -30.09 -28.58 -21.83
CA LEU A 123 -29.32 -27.39 -22.17
C LEU A 123 -29.04 -27.35 -23.68
N PRO A 124 -29.19 -26.19 -24.36
CA PRO A 124 -28.85 -26.08 -25.77
C PRO A 124 -27.38 -26.40 -26.04
N THR A 125 -27.11 -26.87 -27.26
CA THR A 125 -25.77 -27.30 -27.67
C THR A 125 -24.74 -26.18 -27.47
N GLY A 126 -23.72 -26.47 -26.67
CA GLY A 126 -22.59 -25.57 -26.42
C GLY A 126 -22.74 -24.66 -25.21
N VAL A 127 -23.92 -24.52 -24.59
CA VAL A 127 -24.07 -23.74 -23.34
C VAL A 127 -23.54 -24.53 -22.14
N LYS A 128 -22.80 -23.87 -21.25
CA LYS A 128 -22.10 -24.51 -20.11
C LYS A 128 -22.63 -24.03 -18.77
N VAL A 129 -22.59 -24.91 -17.77
CA VAL A 129 -22.96 -24.57 -16.39
C VAL A 129 -21.81 -23.78 -15.73
N PRO A 130 -22.05 -22.59 -15.15
CA PRO A 130 -21.01 -21.66 -14.73
C PRO A 130 -20.41 -21.98 -13.35
N ILE A 131 -20.33 -23.25 -12.96
CA ILE A 131 -19.63 -23.70 -11.74
C ILE A 131 -18.90 -25.01 -12.01
N LEU A 132 -17.81 -25.24 -11.28
CA LEU A 132 -17.16 -26.54 -11.26
C LEU A 132 -18.06 -27.54 -10.51
N GLN A 133 -18.55 -28.57 -11.20
CA GLN A 133 -19.44 -29.59 -10.63
C GLN A 133 -18.65 -30.82 -10.19
N LEU A 134 -17.82 -30.67 -9.16
CA LEU A 134 -16.98 -31.74 -8.62
C LEU A 134 -17.39 -32.02 -7.17
N PRO A 135 -17.85 -33.24 -6.83
CA PRO A 135 -18.13 -34.38 -7.73
C PRO A 135 -19.40 -34.20 -8.58
N PHE A 136 -19.48 -34.75 -9.78
CA PHE A 136 -20.63 -34.49 -10.67
C PHE A 136 -21.94 -35.07 -10.12
N LYS A 137 -21.89 -36.27 -9.53
CA LYS A 137 -23.07 -36.95 -8.99
C LYS A 137 -23.64 -36.20 -7.78
N VAL A 138 -24.92 -35.86 -7.82
CA VAL A 138 -25.65 -35.28 -6.69
C VAL A 138 -27.12 -35.69 -6.76
N LYS A 139 -27.76 -35.87 -5.60
CA LYS A 139 -29.19 -36.17 -5.53
C LYS A 139 -30.01 -34.88 -5.61
N GLY A 140 -31.19 -34.96 -6.23
CA GLY A 140 -32.18 -33.87 -6.26
C GLY A 140 -32.69 -33.61 -7.66
N LYS A 141 -33.81 -32.89 -7.74
CA LYS A 141 -34.46 -32.50 -8.99
C LYS A 141 -34.42 -31.00 -9.19
N PHE A 142 -34.24 -30.55 -10.41
CA PHE A 142 -34.30 -29.16 -10.83
C PHE A 142 -35.45 -28.96 -11.82
N ARG A 143 -36.19 -27.86 -11.64
CA ARG A 143 -37.12 -27.30 -12.63
C ARG A 143 -36.86 -25.81 -12.74
N PHE A 144 -37.08 -25.23 -13.91
CA PHE A 144 -37.06 -23.77 -14.05
C PHE A 144 -38.48 -23.24 -14.00
N LEU A 145 -38.67 -22.20 -13.19
CA LEU A 145 -39.89 -21.40 -13.14
C LEU A 145 -39.49 -19.92 -13.33
N PRO A 146 -40.32 -19.08 -13.99
CA PRO A 146 -40.10 -17.64 -14.05
C PRO A 146 -39.79 -17.05 -12.66
N PRO A 147 -38.94 -16.00 -12.59
CA PRO A 147 -38.61 -15.38 -11.31
C PRO A 147 -39.86 -14.94 -10.57
N ALA A 148 -39.94 -15.21 -9.27
CA ALA A 148 -41.05 -14.74 -8.45
C ALA A 148 -41.05 -13.20 -8.41
N GLN A 149 -39.85 -12.60 -8.33
CA GLN A 149 -39.63 -11.16 -8.30
C GLN A 149 -38.24 -10.84 -8.89
N VAL A 150 -38.11 -9.65 -9.48
CA VAL A 150 -36.84 -9.09 -9.95
C VAL A 150 -36.63 -7.76 -9.23
N LYS A 151 -35.57 -7.65 -8.43
CA LYS A 151 -35.29 -6.47 -7.59
C LYS A 151 -33.92 -5.89 -7.91
N VAL A 152 -33.84 -4.58 -8.07
CA VAL A 152 -32.55 -3.89 -8.12
C VAL A 152 -31.97 -3.85 -6.69
N VAL A 153 -30.69 -4.14 -6.52
CA VAL A 153 -30.01 -4.14 -5.23
C VAL A 153 -28.62 -3.48 -5.32
N GLY A 154 -27.91 -3.40 -4.20
CA GLY A 154 -26.54 -2.90 -4.15
C GLY A 154 -26.43 -1.38 -4.25
N SER A 155 -25.32 -0.90 -4.81
CA SER A 155 -24.90 0.51 -4.72
C SER A 155 -25.77 1.50 -5.51
N TYR A 156 -26.52 1.01 -6.51
CA TYR A 156 -27.28 1.88 -7.42
C TYR A 156 -28.42 2.60 -6.71
N LEU A 157 -29.28 1.86 -6.01
CA LEU A 157 -30.40 2.42 -5.26
C LEU A 157 -29.94 3.30 -4.09
N LEU A 158 -28.78 3.00 -3.52
CA LEU A 158 -28.18 3.80 -2.45
C LEU A 158 -27.57 5.12 -2.97
N GLY A 159 -27.46 5.30 -4.29
CA GLY A 159 -26.79 6.47 -4.89
C GLY A 159 -25.27 6.47 -4.69
N THR A 160 -24.65 5.30 -4.46
CA THR A 160 -23.22 5.16 -4.15
C THR A 160 -22.41 4.46 -5.26
N CYS A 161 -22.94 4.41 -6.49
CA CYS A 161 -22.17 3.94 -7.65
C CYS A 161 -21.11 4.96 -8.06
N ASN A 162 -19.87 4.50 -8.26
CA ASN A 162 -18.74 5.34 -8.65
C ASN A 162 -18.29 5.04 -10.09
N LYS A 163 -17.91 6.08 -10.84
CA LYS A 163 -17.18 5.95 -12.11
C LYS A 163 -15.73 5.49 -11.89
N PRO A 164 -15.04 4.96 -12.94
CA PRO A 164 -15.54 4.63 -14.29
C PRO A 164 -16.40 3.36 -14.38
N GLU A 165 -16.29 2.44 -13.42
CA GLU A 165 -16.95 1.12 -13.46
C GLU A 165 -18.33 1.15 -12.80
N VAL A 166 -19.33 1.49 -13.60
CA VAL A 166 -20.72 1.56 -13.14
C VAL A 166 -21.37 0.18 -13.24
N ASN A 167 -21.53 -0.46 -12.10
CA ASN A 167 -22.22 -1.75 -11.97
C ASN A 167 -23.57 -1.58 -11.26
N VAL A 168 -24.58 -2.30 -11.74
CA VAL A 168 -25.90 -2.40 -11.09
C VAL A 168 -26.17 -3.86 -10.77
N ASP A 169 -26.51 -4.16 -9.53
CA ASP A 169 -26.88 -5.51 -9.11
C ASP A 169 -28.39 -5.71 -9.20
N VAL A 170 -28.82 -6.83 -9.75
CA VAL A 170 -30.23 -7.23 -9.84
C VAL A 170 -30.39 -8.61 -9.22
N ALA A 171 -31.16 -8.69 -8.14
CA ALA A 171 -31.55 -9.94 -7.52
C ALA A 171 -32.76 -10.53 -8.24
N VAL A 172 -32.58 -11.73 -8.78
CA VAL A 172 -33.61 -12.54 -9.44
C VAL A 172 -34.07 -13.60 -8.44
N ILE A 173 -35.28 -13.45 -7.91
CA ILE A 173 -35.81 -14.28 -6.83
C ILE A 173 -36.36 -15.58 -7.41
N MET A 174 -35.65 -16.68 -7.16
CA MET A 174 -36.05 -18.03 -7.51
C MET A 174 -37.26 -18.47 -6.67
N PRO A 175 -38.37 -18.93 -7.28
CA PRO A 175 -39.54 -19.40 -6.56
C PRO A 175 -39.23 -20.55 -5.57
N LYS A 176 -39.96 -20.60 -4.44
CA LYS A 176 -39.80 -21.65 -3.40
C LYS A 176 -39.90 -23.06 -3.98
N ASP A 177 -40.79 -23.20 -4.95
CA ASP A 177 -41.13 -24.40 -5.70
C ASP A 177 -39.98 -25.01 -6.50
N VAL A 178 -38.91 -24.26 -6.75
CA VAL A 178 -37.68 -24.78 -7.38
C VAL A 178 -36.84 -25.60 -6.39
N PHE A 179 -37.04 -25.40 -5.09
CA PHE A 179 -36.21 -25.97 -4.03
C PHE A 179 -36.89 -27.16 -3.33
N GLN A 180 -36.05 -28.01 -2.74
CA GLN A 180 -36.41 -29.18 -1.93
C GLN A 180 -35.80 -29.02 -0.53
N GLU A 181 -36.38 -29.67 0.48
CA GLU A 181 -36.02 -29.46 1.90
C GLU A 181 -34.53 -29.70 2.24
N LYS A 182 -33.84 -30.54 1.46
CA LYS A 182 -32.43 -30.92 1.66
C LYS A 182 -31.46 -30.22 0.69
N ASP A 183 -31.89 -29.17 -0.01
CA ASP A 183 -31.03 -28.46 -0.98
C ASP A 183 -29.92 -27.65 -0.34
N ASN A 184 -29.98 -27.42 0.98
CA ASN A 184 -28.84 -26.89 1.73
C ASN A 184 -27.66 -27.86 1.72
N LEU A 185 -27.85 -29.17 1.46
CA LEU A 185 -26.76 -30.15 1.50
C LEU A 185 -26.01 -30.27 0.17
N ASN A 186 -24.71 -30.60 0.24
CA ASN A 186 -23.91 -31.14 -0.86
C ASN A 186 -23.96 -30.28 -2.14
N GLN A 187 -23.86 -28.95 -1.98
CA GLN A 187 -23.87 -27.97 -3.07
C GLN A 187 -25.12 -28.01 -3.99
N ARG A 188 -26.22 -28.65 -3.57
CA ARG A 188 -27.45 -28.73 -4.37
C ARG A 188 -28.01 -27.35 -4.67
N TYR A 189 -28.09 -26.49 -3.67
CA TYR A 189 -28.50 -25.10 -3.83
C TYR A 189 -27.66 -24.36 -4.88
N HIS A 190 -26.32 -24.41 -4.78
CA HIS A 190 -25.44 -23.73 -5.74
C HIS A 190 -25.59 -24.28 -7.16
N ARG A 191 -25.82 -25.60 -7.32
CA ARG A 191 -26.10 -26.21 -8.63
C ARG A 191 -27.42 -25.77 -9.21
N LYS A 192 -28.50 -25.78 -8.42
CA LYS A 192 -29.80 -25.28 -8.87
C LYS A 192 -29.74 -23.81 -9.25
N ARG A 193 -29.03 -23.00 -8.45
CA ARG A 193 -28.76 -21.59 -8.74
C ARG A 193 -27.99 -21.41 -10.05
N ALA A 194 -26.95 -22.20 -10.28
CA ALA A 194 -26.18 -22.16 -11.52
C ALA A 194 -27.01 -22.58 -12.74
N LEU A 195 -27.79 -23.66 -12.66
CA LEU A 195 -28.70 -24.10 -13.71
C LEU A 195 -29.78 -23.06 -14.02
N TYR A 196 -30.29 -22.38 -12.99
CA TYR A 196 -31.23 -21.27 -13.15
C TYR A 196 -30.58 -20.14 -13.95
N LEU A 197 -29.38 -19.70 -13.57
CA LEU A 197 -28.63 -18.65 -14.28
C LEU A 197 -28.29 -19.04 -15.72
N VAL A 198 -28.02 -20.31 -16.00
CA VAL A 198 -27.78 -20.79 -17.37
C VAL A 198 -29.00 -20.56 -18.26
N HIS A 199 -30.18 -20.95 -17.77
CA HIS A 199 -31.43 -20.78 -18.52
C HIS A 199 -31.73 -19.30 -18.78
N LEU A 200 -31.51 -18.44 -17.77
CA LEU A 200 -31.63 -17.00 -17.94
C LEU A 200 -30.64 -16.46 -18.99
N ALA A 201 -29.36 -16.81 -18.87
CA ALA A 201 -28.32 -16.30 -19.75
C ALA A 201 -28.53 -16.72 -21.20
N GLN A 202 -28.95 -17.96 -21.42
CA GLN A 202 -29.28 -18.48 -22.75
C GLN A 202 -30.43 -17.69 -23.39
N HIS A 203 -31.57 -17.54 -22.70
CA HIS A 203 -32.72 -16.81 -23.24
C HIS A 203 -32.38 -15.35 -23.51
N LEU A 204 -31.64 -14.71 -22.61
CA LEU A 204 -31.19 -13.32 -22.80
C LEU A 204 -30.26 -13.20 -24.01
N ALA A 205 -29.34 -14.15 -24.20
CA ALA A 205 -28.44 -14.16 -25.35
C ALA A 205 -29.18 -14.33 -26.68
N GLU A 206 -30.25 -15.13 -26.73
CA GLU A 206 -31.06 -15.37 -27.94
C GLU A 206 -31.87 -14.15 -28.38
N THR A 207 -32.19 -13.24 -27.45
CA THR A 207 -32.93 -12.02 -27.79
C THR A 207 -32.16 -11.03 -28.66
N ASN A 208 -30.83 -11.18 -28.77
CA ASN A 208 -29.93 -10.27 -29.50
C ASN A 208 -30.03 -8.78 -29.11
N ARG A 209 -30.54 -8.48 -27.90
CA ARG A 209 -30.69 -7.09 -27.40
C ARG A 209 -29.49 -6.60 -26.58
N PHE A 210 -28.56 -7.50 -26.27
CA PHE A 210 -27.39 -7.21 -25.43
C PHE A 210 -26.13 -7.19 -26.28
N GLY A 211 -25.22 -6.26 -25.98
CA GLY A 211 -23.89 -6.25 -26.59
C GLY A 211 -23.02 -7.40 -26.10
N SER A 212 -23.24 -7.86 -24.87
CA SER A 212 -22.58 -9.04 -24.30
C SER A 212 -23.45 -9.66 -23.22
N VAL A 213 -23.53 -10.99 -23.23
CA VAL A 213 -24.06 -11.84 -22.15
C VAL A 213 -22.96 -12.82 -21.77
N ALA A 214 -22.44 -12.67 -20.56
CA ALA A 214 -21.28 -13.44 -20.09
C ALA A 214 -21.50 -13.93 -18.66
N PHE A 215 -20.80 -15.00 -18.27
CA PHE A 215 -20.70 -15.39 -16.88
C PHE A 215 -19.52 -14.69 -16.22
N ALA A 216 -19.64 -14.46 -14.91
CA ALA A 216 -18.54 -14.06 -14.05
C ALA A 216 -18.73 -14.64 -12.65
N TYR A 217 -17.69 -14.57 -11.82
CA TYR A 217 -17.79 -14.91 -10.40
C TYR A 217 -17.93 -13.65 -9.56
N GLN A 218 -18.93 -13.63 -8.67
CA GLN A 218 -19.08 -12.56 -7.70
C GLN A 218 -17.89 -12.55 -6.75
N ASN A 219 -17.12 -11.46 -6.73
CA ASN A 219 -15.91 -11.29 -5.94
C ASN A 219 -14.93 -12.48 -6.07
N GLY A 220 -14.86 -13.14 -7.24
CA GLY A 220 -13.97 -14.28 -7.46
C GLY A 220 -14.37 -15.59 -6.77
N ASN A 221 -15.54 -15.68 -6.14
CA ASN A 221 -16.04 -16.92 -5.54
C ASN A 221 -16.68 -17.82 -6.61
N HIS A 222 -16.10 -19.00 -6.87
CA HIS A 222 -16.53 -19.90 -7.94
C HIS A 222 -17.89 -20.57 -7.71
N LEU A 223 -18.39 -20.59 -6.46
CA LEU A 223 -19.74 -21.07 -6.14
C LEU A 223 -20.80 -19.98 -6.34
N LYS A 224 -20.38 -18.76 -6.66
CA LYS A 224 -21.23 -17.58 -6.85
C LYS A 224 -21.15 -17.05 -8.28
N PRO A 225 -21.52 -17.84 -9.30
CA PRO A 225 -21.65 -17.31 -10.65
C PRO A 225 -22.73 -16.23 -10.71
N ILE A 226 -22.56 -15.29 -11.62
CA ILE A 226 -23.52 -14.24 -11.97
C ILE A 226 -23.58 -14.12 -13.48
N VAL A 227 -24.67 -13.56 -13.99
CA VAL A 227 -24.77 -13.19 -15.41
C VAL A 227 -24.45 -11.70 -15.53
N LEU A 228 -23.49 -11.38 -16.38
CA LEU A 228 -23.11 -10.03 -16.75
C LEU A 228 -23.78 -9.66 -18.07
N LEU A 229 -24.55 -8.58 -18.04
CA LEU A 229 -25.18 -7.99 -19.21
C LEU A 229 -24.55 -6.63 -19.51
N GLN A 230 -24.23 -6.42 -20.78
CA GLN A 230 -23.79 -5.13 -21.29
C GLN A 230 -24.75 -4.62 -22.37
N PRO A 231 -25.11 -3.32 -22.36
CA PRO A 231 -25.87 -2.71 -23.44
C PRO A 231 -25.14 -2.84 -24.78
N GLN A 232 -25.90 -2.81 -25.88
CA GLN A 232 -25.33 -2.87 -27.23
C GLN A 232 -24.96 -1.47 -27.76
N GLY A 233 -24.07 -1.42 -28.77
CA GLY A 233 -23.81 -0.21 -29.54
C GLY A 233 -23.17 0.92 -28.73
N LYS A 234 -23.67 2.15 -28.92
CA LYS A 234 -23.10 3.37 -28.32
C LYS A 234 -23.19 3.39 -26.79
N ASP A 235 -24.09 2.63 -26.19
CA ASP A 235 -24.28 2.55 -24.74
C ASP A 235 -23.49 1.42 -24.06
N ALA A 236 -22.60 0.71 -24.78
CA ALA A 236 -21.83 -0.42 -24.23
C ALA A 236 -20.99 -0.09 -22.98
N LYS A 237 -20.59 1.18 -22.83
CA LYS A 237 -19.85 1.69 -21.65
C LYS A 237 -20.75 2.34 -20.59
N THR A 238 -22.07 2.37 -20.80
CA THR A 238 -23.03 3.06 -19.94
C THR A 238 -23.21 2.34 -18.60
N VAL A 239 -23.29 1.01 -18.57
CA VAL A 239 -23.46 0.23 -17.34
C VAL A 239 -23.11 -1.24 -17.58
N ARG A 240 -22.71 -1.95 -16.52
CA ARG A 240 -22.77 -3.42 -16.49
C ARG A 240 -23.83 -3.85 -15.49
N VAL A 241 -24.79 -4.65 -15.93
CA VAL A 241 -25.83 -5.20 -15.04
C VAL A 241 -25.43 -6.61 -14.63
N ARG A 242 -25.50 -6.90 -13.33
CA ARG A 242 -25.11 -8.17 -12.71
C ARG A 242 -26.35 -8.86 -12.17
N LEU A 243 -26.74 -9.98 -12.78
CA LEU A 243 -27.87 -10.77 -12.30
C LEU A 243 -27.41 -11.79 -11.25
N HIS A 244 -28.04 -11.73 -10.09
CA HIS A 244 -27.83 -12.63 -8.97
C HIS A 244 -29.08 -13.48 -8.77
N ALA A 245 -28.98 -14.79 -8.95
CA ALA A 245 -30.07 -15.69 -8.58
C ALA A 245 -30.08 -15.89 -7.06
N CYS A 246 -31.20 -15.59 -6.41
CA CYS A 246 -31.37 -15.67 -4.96
C CYS A 246 -32.62 -16.49 -4.62
N PRO A 247 -32.64 -17.25 -3.52
CA PRO A 247 -33.81 -18.01 -3.12
C PRO A 247 -34.86 -17.07 -2.53
N ALA A 248 -36.14 -17.39 -2.70
CA ALA A 248 -37.21 -16.69 -1.99
C ALA A 248 -37.05 -16.79 -0.45
N PRO A 249 -37.50 -15.78 0.32
CA PRO A 249 -37.43 -15.82 1.78
C PRO A 249 -38.13 -17.06 2.37
N GLY A 250 -37.49 -17.69 3.36
CA GLY A 250 -38.02 -18.86 4.06
C GLY A 250 -37.80 -20.21 3.36
N VAL A 251 -37.05 -20.28 2.25
CA VAL A 251 -36.66 -21.56 1.62
C VAL A 251 -35.79 -22.41 2.55
N PHE A 252 -34.84 -21.78 3.24
CA PHE A 252 -33.94 -22.45 4.18
C PHE A 252 -34.19 -21.97 5.60
N ARG A 253 -34.07 -22.89 6.57
CA ARG A 253 -34.08 -22.55 8.01
C ARG A 253 -32.69 -22.05 8.41
N PRO A 254 -32.52 -20.79 8.86
CA PRO A 254 -31.21 -20.23 9.18
C PRO A 254 -30.39 -21.05 10.19
N LEU A 255 -31.05 -21.67 11.18
CA LEU A 255 -30.39 -22.52 12.17
C LEU A 255 -29.66 -23.74 11.56
N ARG A 256 -30.08 -24.24 10.39
CA ARG A 256 -29.37 -25.32 9.67
C ARG A 256 -28.08 -24.85 9.01
N LEU A 257 -27.90 -23.54 8.87
CA LEU A 257 -26.75 -22.88 8.25
C LEU A 257 -25.86 -22.18 9.29
N HIS A 258 -26.00 -22.53 10.58
CA HIS A 258 -25.13 -22.02 11.64
C HIS A 258 -23.65 -22.35 11.35
N PRO A 259 -22.67 -21.48 11.70
CA PRO A 259 -21.25 -21.72 11.42
C PRO A 259 -20.72 -23.09 11.88
N SER A 260 -21.21 -23.59 13.02
CA SER A 260 -20.84 -24.90 13.57
C SER A 260 -21.51 -26.12 12.92
N LYS A 261 -22.35 -25.94 11.89
CA LYS A 261 -23.07 -27.05 11.23
C LYS A 261 -22.35 -27.50 9.96
N ASN A 262 -22.34 -28.82 9.75
CA ASN A 262 -21.93 -29.43 8.49
C ASN A 262 -23.10 -29.46 7.51
N ASN A 263 -22.88 -28.99 6.28
CA ASN A 263 -23.79 -29.19 5.14
C ASN A 263 -23.11 -29.81 3.90
N ILE A 264 -21.83 -30.17 3.97
CA ILE A 264 -21.12 -30.94 2.93
C ILE A 264 -20.68 -32.27 3.54
N ARG A 265 -21.34 -33.36 3.14
CA ARG A 265 -21.04 -34.70 3.67
C ARG A 265 -19.73 -35.23 3.09
N THR A 266 -18.87 -35.79 3.93
CA THR A 266 -17.54 -36.30 3.53
C THR A 266 -17.67 -37.41 2.50
N ALA A 267 -18.59 -38.35 2.71
CA ALA A 267 -18.85 -39.46 1.80
C ALA A 267 -19.29 -38.96 0.40
N TRP A 268 -20.08 -37.89 0.35
CA TRP A 268 -20.46 -37.30 -0.94
C TRP A 268 -19.27 -36.64 -1.62
N PHE A 269 -18.53 -35.78 -0.91
CA PHE A 269 -17.45 -35.00 -1.51
C PHE A 269 -16.28 -35.88 -2.00
N THR A 270 -15.98 -36.97 -1.29
CA THR A 270 -14.89 -37.89 -1.62
C THR A 270 -15.29 -39.02 -2.58
N GLU A 271 -16.57 -39.15 -2.91
CA GLU A 271 -17.13 -40.25 -3.70
C GLU A 271 -16.77 -41.65 -3.15
N LYS A 272 -16.71 -41.79 -1.82
CA LYS A 272 -16.45 -43.05 -1.11
C LYS A 272 -17.67 -43.53 -0.35
N ASP A 273 -17.89 -44.85 -0.33
CA ASP A 273 -18.99 -45.47 0.41
C ASP A 273 -18.68 -45.51 1.92
N SER A 274 -19.54 -44.85 2.70
CA SER A 274 -19.57 -44.72 4.17
C SER A 274 -18.44 -43.89 4.84
N PRO A 275 -18.79 -42.95 5.75
CA PRO A 275 -17.83 -42.47 6.75
C PRO A 275 -17.55 -43.61 7.76
N GLU A 276 -16.36 -43.63 8.36
CA GLU A 276 -16.10 -44.46 9.54
C GLU A 276 -17.18 -44.18 10.59
N THR A 277 -17.98 -45.19 10.95
CA THR A 277 -19.10 -45.07 11.88
C THR A 277 -18.62 -44.53 13.22
N GLY A 278 -19.10 -43.33 13.60
CA GLY A 278 -18.82 -42.71 14.90
C GLY A 278 -18.05 -41.38 14.84
N VAL A 279 -17.49 -40.98 13.69
CA VAL A 279 -16.76 -39.69 13.58
C VAL A 279 -17.73 -38.54 13.31
N ALA A 280 -17.73 -37.53 14.17
CA ALA A 280 -18.52 -36.31 13.97
C ALA A 280 -18.02 -35.56 12.72
N GLU A 281 -18.94 -35.23 11.79
CA GLU A 281 -18.55 -34.50 10.59
C GLU A 281 -18.17 -33.04 10.92
N PRO A 282 -17.08 -32.53 10.34
CA PRO A 282 -16.58 -31.19 10.64
C PRO A 282 -17.50 -30.09 10.07
N PRO A 283 -17.54 -28.90 10.69
CA PRO A 283 -18.40 -27.80 10.24
C PRO A 283 -17.98 -27.24 8.88
N THR A 284 -18.94 -26.68 8.14
CA THR A 284 -18.73 -26.07 6.82
C THR A 284 -19.20 -24.60 6.79
N PRO A 285 -18.53 -23.71 7.54
CA PRO A 285 -18.98 -22.32 7.73
C PRO A 285 -18.93 -21.46 6.45
N HIS A 286 -17.93 -21.59 5.58
CA HIS A 286 -17.87 -20.81 4.33
C HIS A 286 -19.00 -21.19 3.37
N TYR A 287 -19.28 -22.48 3.24
CA TYR A 287 -20.41 -22.97 2.46
C TYR A 287 -21.75 -22.48 3.03
N ASN A 288 -21.92 -22.54 4.35
CA ASN A 288 -23.14 -22.08 5.01
C ASN A 288 -23.34 -20.56 4.82
N ASN A 289 -22.30 -19.77 5.06
CA ASN A 289 -22.30 -18.32 4.90
C ASN A 289 -22.59 -17.92 3.44
N SER A 290 -22.07 -18.69 2.48
CA SER A 290 -22.39 -18.53 1.06
C SER A 290 -23.91 -18.60 0.83
N ILE A 291 -24.62 -19.61 1.34
CA ILE A 291 -26.09 -19.68 1.18
C ILE A 291 -26.78 -18.50 1.88
N LEU A 292 -26.38 -18.21 3.13
CA LEU A 292 -26.98 -17.13 3.92
C LEU A 292 -26.84 -15.76 3.23
N TRP A 293 -25.71 -15.50 2.57
CA TRP A 293 -25.49 -14.27 1.82
C TRP A 293 -26.60 -13.97 0.81
N ASP A 294 -27.08 -15.00 0.11
CA ASP A 294 -28.13 -14.84 -0.90
C ASP A 294 -29.51 -14.63 -0.28
N LEU A 295 -29.73 -15.10 0.96
CA LEU A 295 -30.98 -14.95 1.70
C LEU A 295 -31.16 -13.53 2.25
N VAL A 296 -30.06 -12.85 2.60
CA VAL A 296 -30.11 -11.56 3.33
C VAL A 296 -29.80 -10.34 2.47
N MET A 297 -29.62 -10.49 1.15
CA MET A 297 -29.27 -9.37 0.26
C MET A 297 -30.28 -8.21 0.36
N GLU A 298 -31.58 -8.53 0.39
CA GLU A 298 -32.64 -7.53 0.50
C GLU A 298 -32.67 -6.88 1.88
N THR A 299 -32.55 -7.67 2.95
CA THR A 299 -32.49 -7.16 4.34
C THR A 299 -31.36 -6.15 4.52
N ASN A 300 -30.17 -6.47 4.01
CA ASN A 300 -29.02 -5.57 4.11
C ASN A 300 -29.18 -4.30 3.26
N LEU A 301 -29.84 -4.39 2.09
CA LEU A 301 -30.17 -3.21 1.30
C LEU A 301 -31.16 -2.30 2.02
N LEU A 302 -32.22 -2.85 2.63
CA LEU A 302 -33.21 -2.09 3.38
C LEU A 302 -32.55 -1.34 4.55
N TYR A 303 -31.70 -2.03 5.31
CA TYR A 303 -30.88 -1.41 6.36
C TYR A 303 -30.04 -0.24 5.84
N LEU A 304 -29.27 -0.44 4.76
CA LEU A 304 -28.45 0.61 4.18
C LEU A 304 -29.29 1.76 3.59
N SER A 305 -30.48 1.49 3.07
CA SER A 305 -31.41 2.50 2.57
C SER A 305 -31.93 3.38 3.70
N GLU A 306 -32.26 2.78 4.85
CA GLU A 306 -32.65 3.52 6.04
C GLU A 306 -31.51 4.45 6.51
N VAL A 307 -30.29 3.89 6.62
CA VAL A 307 -29.08 4.65 6.97
C VAL A 307 -28.85 5.81 5.98
N ALA A 308 -28.88 5.54 4.68
CA ALA A 308 -28.64 6.54 3.64
C ALA A 308 -29.69 7.66 3.65
N SER A 309 -30.96 7.32 3.89
CA SER A 309 -32.04 8.31 3.98
C SER A 309 -31.92 9.20 5.23
N ALA A 310 -31.46 8.63 6.34
CA ALA A 310 -31.31 9.33 7.61
C ALA A 310 -30.03 10.19 7.71
N PHE A 311 -29.04 9.95 6.84
CA PHE A 311 -27.72 10.57 6.93
C PHE A 311 -27.20 11.08 5.57
N ARG A 312 -27.30 12.39 5.34
CA ARG A 312 -26.86 13.03 4.09
C ARG A 312 -25.38 12.79 3.75
N GLY A 313 -24.51 12.74 4.76
CA GLY A 313 -23.07 12.50 4.60
C GLY A 313 -22.72 11.07 4.17
N PHE A 314 -23.66 10.12 4.25
CA PHE A 314 -23.44 8.71 3.95
C PHE A 314 -22.92 8.49 2.53
N GLN A 315 -23.62 9.03 1.53
CA GLN A 315 -23.33 8.77 0.12
C GLN A 315 -21.93 9.26 -0.27
N GLY A 316 -21.61 10.49 0.14
CA GLY A 316 -20.29 11.08 -0.12
C GLY A 316 -19.17 10.34 0.63
N GLY A 317 -19.36 10.01 1.91
CA GLY A 317 -18.36 9.27 2.69
C GLY A 317 -18.07 7.87 2.11
N VAL A 318 -19.11 7.13 1.73
CA VAL A 318 -18.97 5.82 1.08
C VAL A 318 -18.31 5.94 -0.30
N ALA A 319 -18.65 6.98 -1.07
CA ALA A 319 -18.02 7.21 -2.37
C ALA A 319 -16.51 7.46 -2.21
N LEU A 320 -16.09 8.27 -1.23
CA LEU A 320 -14.68 8.52 -0.93
C LEU A 320 -13.96 7.25 -0.48
N LEU A 321 -14.55 6.45 0.41
CA LEU A 321 -13.99 5.17 0.84
C LEU A 321 -13.80 4.20 -0.34
N LYS A 322 -14.75 4.15 -1.27
CA LYS A 322 -14.64 3.33 -2.48
C LYS A 322 -13.50 3.79 -3.39
N VAL A 323 -13.29 5.10 -3.55
CA VAL A 323 -12.14 5.64 -4.28
C VAL A 323 -10.83 5.26 -3.57
N TRP A 324 -10.77 5.46 -2.25
CA TRP A 324 -9.61 5.12 -1.42
C TRP A 324 -9.21 3.63 -1.52
N LEU A 325 -10.19 2.72 -1.42
CA LEU A 325 -9.99 1.28 -1.59
C LEU A 325 -9.52 0.90 -2.99
N ARG A 326 -10.04 1.59 -4.02
CA ARG A 326 -9.63 1.37 -5.42
C ARG A 326 -8.17 1.75 -5.64
N GLN A 327 -7.74 2.90 -5.13
CA GLN A 327 -6.34 3.35 -5.29
C GLN A 327 -5.33 2.42 -4.63
N ARG A 328 -5.77 1.63 -3.64
CA ARG A 328 -4.95 0.61 -2.94
C ARG A 328 -5.14 -0.81 -3.46
N GLU A 329 -5.94 -1.00 -4.51
CA GLU A 329 -6.29 -2.31 -5.09
C GLU A 329 -6.97 -3.29 -4.12
N LEU A 330 -7.62 -2.79 -3.05
CA LEU A 330 -8.23 -3.60 -1.98
C LEU A 330 -9.72 -3.94 -2.20
N HIS A 331 -10.32 -3.36 -3.24
CA HIS A 331 -11.77 -3.38 -3.47
C HIS A 331 -12.33 -4.58 -4.24
N GLN A 332 -11.48 -5.44 -4.81
CA GLN A 332 -11.87 -6.53 -5.72
C GLN A 332 -11.09 -7.82 -5.45
N GLY A 333 -11.67 -8.97 -5.85
CA GLY A 333 -11.08 -10.30 -5.65
C GLY A 333 -11.69 -11.08 -4.49
N LEU A 334 -11.28 -12.34 -4.35
CA LEU A 334 -11.75 -13.20 -3.26
C LEU A 334 -11.25 -12.66 -1.91
N GLY A 335 -12.16 -12.47 -0.96
CA GLY A 335 -11.81 -11.95 0.37
C GLY A 335 -11.49 -10.46 0.43
N CYS A 336 -11.77 -9.69 -0.63
CA CYS A 336 -11.50 -8.24 -0.66
C CYS A 336 -12.37 -7.42 0.29
N PHE A 337 -11.91 -6.23 0.67
CA PHE A 337 -12.72 -5.23 1.39
C PHE A 337 -13.44 -4.35 0.36
N ASN A 338 -14.59 -4.82 -0.10
CA ASN A 338 -15.31 -4.17 -1.21
C ASN A 338 -16.18 -2.98 -0.76
N GLY A 339 -16.75 -2.28 -1.73
CA GLY A 339 -17.60 -1.11 -1.49
C GLY A 339 -18.90 -1.39 -0.73
N PHE A 340 -19.40 -2.64 -0.72
CA PHE A 340 -20.55 -3.02 0.11
C PHE A 340 -20.14 -3.10 1.58
N MET A 341 -19.01 -3.75 1.89
CA MET A 341 -18.47 -3.79 3.26
C MET A 341 -18.15 -2.37 3.78
N ALA A 342 -17.61 -1.50 2.92
CA ALA A 342 -17.41 -0.09 3.28
C ALA A 342 -18.73 0.63 3.61
N SER A 343 -19.81 0.33 2.88
CA SER A 343 -21.15 0.90 3.16
C SER A 343 -21.70 0.38 4.50
N MET A 344 -21.57 -0.92 4.75
CA MET A 344 -21.96 -1.54 6.03
C MET A 344 -21.14 -1.00 7.19
N LEU A 345 -19.84 -0.76 7.01
CA LEU A 345 -18.99 -0.15 8.03
C LEU A 345 -19.48 1.26 8.39
N VAL A 346 -19.77 2.11 7.42
CA VAL A 346 -20.33 3.45 7.71
C VAL A 346 -21.67 3.34 8.44
N GLY A 347 -22.53 2.38 8.05
CA GLY A 347 -23.75 2.08 8.78
C GLY A 347 -23.50 1.68 10.24
N TYR A 348 -22.51 0.80 10.48
CA TYR A 348 -22.09 0.39 11.82
C TYR A 348 -21.59 1.56 12.67
N LEU A 349 -20.75 2.41 12.09
CA LEU A 349 -20.23 3.59 12.80
C LEU A 349 -21.37 4.55 13.17
N LEU A 350 -22.39 4.70 12.32
CA LEU A 350 -23.56 5.51 12.63
C LEU A 350 -24.41 4.87 13.73
N ALA A 351 -24.66 3.56 13.64
CA ALA A 351 -25.45 2.81 14.61
C ALA A 351 -24.80 2.75 16.00
N THR A 352 -23.47 2.82 16.07
CA THR A 352 -22.68 2.85 17.32
C THR A 352 -22.32 4.26 17.78
N HIS A 353 -22.89 5.31 17.16
CA HIS A 353 -22.65 6.71 17.48
C HIS A 353 -21.17 7.15 17.37
N LYS A 354 -20.35 6.41 16.61
CA LYS A 354 -18.97 6.81 16.29
C LYS A 354 -18.91 7.89 15.21
N ILE A 355 -19.98 8.03 14.43
CA ILE A 355 -20.20 9.16 13.53
C ILE A 355 -21.59 9.76 13.77
N SER A 356 -21.73 11.07 13.52
CA SER A 356 -22.97 11.82 13.68
C SER A 356 -23.65 12.09 12.33
N LYS A 357 -24.98 12.19 12.33
CA LYS A 357 -25.79 12.52 11.14
C LYS A 357 -25.47 13.90 10.54
N MET A 358 -24.81 14.76 11.29
CA MET A 358 -24.38 16.10 10.85
C MET A 358 -23.03 16.12 10.14
N MET A 359 -22.28 15.00 10.16
CA MET A 359 -20.92 14.96 9.62
C MET A 359 -20.91 15.07 8.08
N SER A 360 -19.91 15.80 7.58
CA SER A 360 -19.57 15.87 6.15
C SER A 360 -18.98 14.56 5.62
N ALA A 361 -18.94 14.40 4.30
CA ALA A 361 -18.34 13.23 3.64
C ALA A 361 -16.88 13.00 4.05
N TYR A 362 -16.09 14.09 4.19
CA TYR A 362 -14.71 14.03 4.64
C TYR A 362 -14.59 13.52 6.10
N GLN A 363 -15.42 14.05 7.00
CA GLN A 363 -15.45 13.59 8.39
C GLN A 363 -15.85 12.12 8.49
N VAL A 364 -16.79 11.64 7.67
CA VAL A 364 -17.13 10.20 7.59
C VAL A 364 -15.93 9.37 7.17
N LEU A 365 -15.25 9.76 6.10
CA LEU A 365 -14.04 9.08 5.63
C LEU A 365 -13.00 9.02 6.75
N ARG A 366 -12.66 10.16 7.35
CA ARG A 366 -11.62 10.25 8.38
C ARG A 366 -11.95 9.37 9.58
N ASN A 367 -13.20 9.36 10.05
CA ASN A 367 -13.63 8.48 11.15
C ASN A 367 -13.62 6.99 10.75
N ALA A 368 -13.97 6.66 9.52
CA ALA A 368 -13.90 5.28 9.03
C ALA A 368 -12.46 4.78 8.93
N LEU A 369 -11.53 5.61 8.42
CA LEU A 369 -10.10 5.30 8.38
C LEU A 369 -9.54 5.17 9.80
N HIS A 370 -9.88 6.09 10.71
CA HIS A 370 -9.47 6.00 12.10
C HIS A 370 -9.96 4.69 12.77
N PHE A 371 -11.22 4.30 12.52
CA PHE A 371 -11.75 3.03 13.03
C PHE A 371 -10.96 1.83 12.48
N LEU A 372 -10.74 1.77 11.16
CA LEU A 372 -9.97 0.70 10.53
C LEU A 372 -8.52 0.63 11.04
N ALA A 373 -7.90 1.79 11.28
CA ALA A 373 -6.54 1.91 11.79
C ALA A 373 -6.36 1.38 13.22
N THR A 374 -7.38 1.54 14.06
CA THR A 374 -7.31 1.28 15.51
C THR A 374 -8.02 0.00 15.95
N THR A 375 -8.99 -0.49 15.18
CA THR A 375 -9.77 -1.68 15.54
C THR A 375 -9.26 -2.89 14.78
N ASP A 376 -8.98 -3.99 15.49
CA ASP A 376 -8.60 -5.26 14.90
C ASP A 376 -9.78 -6.24 14.84
N LEU A 377 -10.37 -6.41 13.65
CA LEU A 377 -11.50 -7.32 13.44
C LEU A 377 -11.10 -8.81 13.42
N THR A 378 -9.79 -9.12 13.47
CA THR A 378 -9.30 -10.50 13.59
C THR A 378 -9.38 -11.02 15.02
N THR A 379 -9.49 -10.12 15.99
CA THR A 379 -9.57 -10.43 17.42
C THR A 379 -10.86 -9.90 18.04
N ALA A 380 -11.23 -8.65 17.73
CA ALA A 380 -12.41 -7.95 18.22
C ALA A 380 -13.43 -7.71 17.11
N GLY A 381 -14.02 -8.80 16.63
CA GLY A 381 -15.09 -8.79 15.63
C GLY A 381 -16.30 -7.93 16.03
N ILE A 382 -16.98 -7.37 15.03
CA ILE A 382 -18.13 -6.45 15.22
C ILE A 382 -19.43 -7.03 14.67
N SER A 383 -20.57 -6.53 15.14
CA SER A 383 -21.91 -6.91 14.67
C SER A 383 -22.80 -5.68 14.52
N LEU A 384 -23.63 -5.70 13.48
CA LEU A 384 -24.71 -4.72 13.25
C LEU A 384 -26.04 -5.15 13.88
N SER A 385 -26.22 -6.45 14.18
CA SER A 385 -27.43 -6.93 14.83
C SER A 385 -27.49 -6.47 16.28
N LYS A 386 -28.62 -5.85 16.65
CA LYS A 386 -28.91 -5.40 18.02
C LYS A 386 -29.55 -6.49 18.88
N ASP A 387 -30.24 -7.42 18.24
CA ASP A 387 -31.03 -8.46 18.90
C ASP A 387 -30.16 -9.68 19.19
N ARG A 388 -29.93 -9.95 20.47
CA ARG A 388 -29.25 -11.15 20.95
C ARG A 388 -30.26 -12.26 21.16
N GLU A 389 -30.94 -12.66 20.09
CA GLU A 389 -31.72 -13.90 20.17
C GLU A 389 -30.78 -15.08 20.44
N PRO A 390 -31.06 -15.94 21.43
CA PRO A 390 -30.20 -17.09 21.76
C PRO A 390 -30.02 -18.09 20.61
N SER A 391 -30.86 -18.01 19.57
CA SER A 391 -30.84 -18.89 18.41
C SER A 391 -29.84 -18.46 17.32
N LEU A 392 -29.35 -17.21 17.38
CA LEU A 392 -28.40 -16.65 16.43
C LEU A 392 -26.95 -16.97 16.85
N PRO A 393 -26.01 -17.10 15.89
CA PRO A 393 -24.61 -17.32 16.22
C PRO A 393 -24.03 -16.15 17.01
N SER A 394 -23.27 -16.44 18.05
CA SER A 394 -22.52 -15.44 18.79
C SER A 394 -21.28 -14.97 18.02
N LEU A 395 -20.70 -13.84 18.42
CA LEU A 395 -19.40 -13.39 17.87
C LEU A 395 -18.31 -14.44 18.10
N THR A 396 -18.36 -15.17 19.21
CA THR A 396 -17.44 -16.27 19.51
C THR A 396 -17.58 -17.42 18.51
N ASP A 397 -18.82 -17.78 18.15
CA ASP A 397 -19.08 -18.81 17.12
C ASP A 397 -18.50 -18.39 15.76
N PHE A 398 -18.58 -17.10 15.42
CA PHE A 398 -17.98 -16.58 14.19
C PHE A 398 -16.44 -16.59 14.24
N HIS A 399 -15.82 -16.19 15.36
CA HIS A 399 -14.35 -16.21 15.50
C HIS A 399 -13.76 -17.62 15.51
N GLN A 400 -14.52 -18.62 15.97
CA GLN A 400 -14.12 -20.03 15.83
C GLN A 400 -14.10 -20.50 14.37
N ALA A 401 -14.87 -19.84 13.49
CA ALA A 401 -15.06 -20.26 12.10
C ALA A 401 -14.30 -19.40 11.07
N PHE A 402 -14.00 -18.14 11.37
CA PHE A 402 -13.47 -17.17 10.40
C PHE A 402 -12.32 -16.33 10.98
N GLN A 403 -11.37 -15.94 10.13
CA GLN A 403 -10.22 -15.11 10.53
C GLN A 403 -10.56 -13.63 10.77
N VAL A 404 -11.66 -13.14 10.20
CA VAL A 404 -12.12 -11.75 10.30
C VAL A 404 -13.63 -11.75 10.48
N VAL A 405 -14.14 -11.04 11.48
CA VAL A 405 -15.56 -11.08 11.83
C VAL A 405 -16.19 -9.69 11.75
N PHE A 406 -17.13 -9.54 10.80
CA PHE A 406 -18.05 -8.42 10.72
C PHE A 406 -19.44 -8.95 10.40
N VAL A 407 -20.32 -9.05 11.40
CA VAL A 407 -21.67 -9.60 11.25
C VAL A 407 -22.64 -8.53 10.76
N ASP A 408 -23.49 -8.93 9.81
CA ASP A 408 -24.50 -8.08 9.18
C ASP A 408 -25.67 -7.71 10.10
N SER A 409 -26.63 -6.92 9.60
CA SER A 409 -27.77 -6.46 10.41
C SER A 409 -28.75 -7.57 10.77
N SER A 410 -28.73 -8.70 10.06
CA SER A 410 -29.55 -9.87 10.39
C SER A 410 -28.98 -10.71 11.53
N GLY A 411 -27.69 -10.58 11.84
CA GLY A 411 -27.00 -11.42 12.83
C GLY A 411 -26.60 -12.80 12.30
N LEU A 412 -26.92 -13.13 11.05
CA LEU A 412 -26.71 -14.47 10.47
C LEU A 412 -25.44 -14.56 9.64
N VAL A 413 -24.99 -13.46 9.04
CA VAL A 413 -23.96 -13.48 8.00
C VAL A 413 -22.71 -12.75 8.44
N ASN A 414 -21.56 -13.42 8.33
CA ASN A 414 -20.28 -12.74 8.41
C ASN A 414 -19.94 -12.12 7.04
N LEU A 415 -19.92 -10.80 7.00
CA LEU A 415 -19.54 -9.96 5.86
C LEU A 415 -18.13 -10.27 5.36
N CYS A 416 -17.22 -10.59 6.29
CA CYS A 416 -15.82 -10.84 6.02
C CYS A 416 -15.47 -12.33 5.91
N ALA A 417 -16.45 -13.22 5.67
CA ALA A 417 -16.23 -14.66 5.72
C ALA A 417 -15.04 -15.15 4.87
N ASP A 418 -14.88 -14.66 3.64
CA ASP A 418 -13.77 -15.06 2.76
C ASP A 418 -12.48 -14.22 2.93
N MET A 419 -12.50 -13.22 3.81
CA MET A 419 -11.36 -12.32 4.04
C MET A 419 -10.32 -13.00 4.93
N THR A 420 -9.06 -12.95 4.50
CA THR A 420 -7.96 -13.42 5.33
C THR A 420 -7.55 -12.37 6.36
N ALA A 421 -6.92 -12.81 7.45
CA ALA A 421 -6.33 -11.89 8.43
C ALA A 421 -5.34 -10.92 7.77
N ASN A 422 -4.51 -11.38 6.83
CA ASN A 422 -3.54 -10.55 6.10
C ASN A 422 -4.19 -9.46 5.26
N THR A 423 -5.31 -9.74 4.58
CA THR A 423 -6.05 -8.73 3.82
C THR A 423 -6.58 -7.64 4.76
N TYR A 424 -7.14 -8.02 5.92
CA TYR A 424 -7.62 -7.05 6.90
C TYR A 424 -6.48 -6.23 7.51
N LYS A 425 -5.37 -6.88 7.90
CA LYS A 425 -4.15 -6.19 8.38
C LYS A 425 -3.60 -5.21 7.35
N GLN A 426 -3.69 -5.52 6.05
CA GLN A 426 -3.32 -4.58 4.98
C GLN A 426 -4.28 -3.38 4.92
N VAL A 427 -5.60 -3.59 5.02
CA VAL A 427 -6.57 -2.48 5.12
C VAL A 427 -6.27 -1.60 6.33
N GLN A 428 -6.00 -2.20 7.48
CA GLN A 428 -5.65 -1.50 8.72
C GLN A 428 -4.34 -0.71 8.59
N PHE A 429 -3.29 -1.31 8.01
CA PHE A 429 -2.01 -0.65 7.75
C PHE A 429 -2.20 0.57 6.83
N GLU A 430 -2.91 0.39 5.72
CA GLU A 430 -3.20 1.49 4.78
C GLU A 430 -4.05 2.59 5.43
N ALA A 431 -4.95 2.23 6.35
CA ALA A 431 -5.74 3.20 7.09
C ALA A 431 -4.88 4.02 8.05
N ARG A 432 -3.92 3.40 8.77
CA ARG A 432 -2.95 4.11 9.62
C ARG A 432 -2.10 5.10 8.82
N GLN A 433 -1.51 4.64 7.71
CA GLN A 433 -0.75 5.49 6.80
C GLN A 433 -1.59 6.64 6.24
N SER A 434 -2.87 6.38 5.95
CA SER A 434 -3.77 7.43 5.48
C SER A 434 -4.08 8.46 6.56
N MET A 435 -4.17 8.06 7.83
CA MET A 435 -4.33 9.01 8.94
C MET A 435 -3.10 9.89 9.12
N GLU A 436 -1.89 9.33 9.03
CA GLU A 436 -0.63 10.09 9.06
C GLU A 436 -0.59 11.14 7.92
N ILE A 437 -0.99 10.75 6.71
CA ILE A 437 -1.07 11.67 5.56
C ILE A 437 -2.09 12.80 5.79
N LEU A 438 -3.25 12.48 6.38
CA LEU A 438 -4.27 13.50 6.67
C LEU A 438 -3.85 14.45 7.80
N ASP A 439 -2.92 14.04 8.65
CA ASP A 439 -2.42 14.83 9.77
C ASP A 439 -1.19 15.67 9.40
N ASP A 440 -0.48 15.32 8.33
CA ASP A 440 0.67 16.09 7.82
C ASP A 440 0.22 17.25 6.92
N LYS A 441 0.27 18.48 7.46
CA LYS A 441 -0.11 19.72 6.76
C LYS A 441 0.83 20.08 5.59
N ARG A 442 1.99 19.42 5.44
CA ARG A 442 3.01 19.73 4.42
C ARG A 442 2.79 18.99 3.11
N VAL A 443 1.95 17.97 3.10
CA VAL A 443 1.72 17.12 1.92
C VAL A 443 0.35 17.38 1.31
N ASP A 444 0.21 17.11 0.02
CA ASP A 444 -1.10 17.10 -0.64
C ASP A 444 -1.83 15.78 -0.34
N GLY A 445 -2.52 15.75 0.81
CA GLY A 445 -3.27 14.58 1.24
C GLY A 445 -4.37 14.15 0.24
N PHE A 446 -4.94 15.08 -0.54
CA PHE A 446 -5.94 14.75 -1.54
C PHE A 446 -5.33 13.91 -2.67
N GLN A 447 -4.24 14.41 -3.26
CA GLN A 447 -3.53 13.73 -4.34
C GLN A 447 -3.05 12.34 -3.89
N LEU A 448 -2.41 12.28 -2.71
CA LEU A 448 -1.85 11.06 -2.16
C LEU A 448 -2.90 9.98 -1.85
N LEU A 449 -4.09 10.36 -1.38
CA LEU A 449 -5.11 9.40 -0.98
C LEU A 449 -6.04 8.95 -2.10
N PHE A 450 -6.39 9.85 -3.03
CA PHE A 450 -7.45 9.62 -4.01
C PHE A 450 -6.98 9.58 -5.47
N MET A 451 -5.78 10.09 -5.78
CA MET A 451 -5.29 10.20 -7.15
C MET A 451 -4.09 9.27 -7.43
N THR A 452 -3.35 8.86 -6.39
CA THR A 452 -2.18 7.99 -6.54
C THR A 452 -2.51 6.50 -6.36
N GLN A 453 -2.25 5.70 -7.39
CA GLN A 453 -2.36 4.24 -7.34
C GLN A 453 -1.17 3.57 -6.64
N LYS A 454 -1.46 2.58 -5.80
CA LYS A 454 -0.49 1.79 -5.03
C LYS A 454 -0.43 0.32 -5.49
N PRO A 455 0.08 0.01 -6.70
CA PRO A 455 0.22 -1.37 -7.15
C PRO A 455 1.23 -2.13 -6.28
N LEU A 456 1.01 -3.45 -6.13
CA LEU A 456 1.81 -4.33 -5.27
C LEU A 456 3.34 -4.10 -5.40
N VAL A 457 3.86 -4.06 -6.63
CA VAL A 457 5.30 -3.96 -6.92
C VAL A 457 5.95 -2.63 -6.53
N ARG A 458 5.17 -1.56 -6.32
CA ARG A 458 5.68 -0.28 -5.79
C ARG A 458 5.42 -0.13 -4.30
N THR A 459 4.46 -0.88 -3.75
CA THR A 459 4.06 -0.79 -2.34
C THR A 459 4.97 -1.58 -1.43
N PHE A 460 5.39 -2.78 -1.84
CA PHE A 460 6.18 -3.70 -1.02
C PHE A 460 7.65 -3.70 -1.42
N ASP A 461 8.53 -3.97 -0.44
CA ASP A 461 9.98 -3.95 -0.66
C ASP A 461 10.42 -5.12 -1.53
N HIS A 462 9.95 -6.33 -1.19
CA HIS A 462 10.13 -7.53 -1.98
C HIS A 462 8.79 -8.12 -2.40
N VAL A 463 8.75 -8.63 -3.63
CA VAL A 463 7.58 -9.34 -4.18
C VAL A 463 8.04 -10.68 -4.72
N PHE A 464 7.23 -11.72 -4.50
CA PHE A 464 7.43 -13.01 -5.15
C PHE A 464 6.11 -13.57 -5.68
N HIS A 465 6.24 -14.47 -6.66
CA HIS A 465 5.14 -15.02 -7.41
C HIS A 465 5.17 -16.56 -7.41
N LEU A 466 3.99 -17.16 -7.37
CA LEU A 466 3.76 -18.59 -7.58
C LEU A 466 2.97 -18.80 -8.89
N PRO A 467 3.65 -18.96 -10.04
CA PRO A 467 3.00 -19.17 -11.34
C PRO A 467 2.30 -20.53 -11.48
N HIS A 468 2.74 -21.55 -10.75
CA HIS A 468 2.20 -22.91 -10.89
C HIS A 468 1.29 -23.29 -9.71
N VAL A 469 0.10 -22.68 -9.65
CA VAL A 469 -0.84 -22.89 -8.54
C VAL A 469 -1.31 -24.33 -8.38
N SER A 470 -1.26 -25.16 -9.42
CA SER A 470 -1.65 -26.58 -9.36
C SER A 470 -0.88 -27.37 -8.31
N LYS A 471 0.36 -26.97 -8.00
CA LYS A 471 1.19 -27.61 -6.96
C LYS A 471 0.58 -27.48 -5.56
N LEU A 472 -0.24 -26.45 -5.33
CA LEU A 472 -0.97 -26.26 -4.08
C LEU A 472 -1.98 -27.39 -3.79
N GLN A 473 -2.42 -28.13 -4.80
CA GLN A 473 -3.30 -29.27 -4.59
C GLN A 473 -2.61 -30.41 -3.81
N ALA A 474 -1.33 -30.67 -4.09
CA ALA A 474 -0.53 -31.64 -3.34
C ALA A 474 -0.26 -31.13 -1.91
N ALA A 475 0.03 -29.85 -1.79
CA ALA A 475 0.24 -29.19 -0.50
C ALA A 475 -1.00 -29.29 0.43
N CYS A 476 -2.22 -29.16 -0.12
CA CYS A 476 -3.45 -29.40 0.65
C CYS A 476 -3.53 -30.83 1.21
N LYS A 477 -3.05 -31.84 0.48
CA LYS A 477 -3.03 -33.23 0.95
C LYS A 477 -2.03 -33.41 2.09
N LYS A 478 -0.82 -32.86 1.94
CA LYS A 478 0.22 -32.88 2.97
C LYS A 478 -0.25 -32.24 4.27
N MET A 479 -0.93 -31.10 4.16
CA MET A 479 -1.51 -30.37 5.29
C MET A 479 -2.87 -30.93 5.77
N GLN A 480 -3.32 -32.07 5.23
CA GLN A 480 -4.58 -32.74 5.62
C GLN A 480 -5.83 -31.82 5.55
N LEU A 481 -5.87 -30.91 4.58
CA LEU A 481 -6.90 -29.85 4.47
C LEU A 481 -8.22 -30.30 3.81
N LEU A 482 -8.62 -31.57 3.99
CA LEU A 482 -9.84 -32.10 3.37
C LEU A 482 -11.09 -31.31 3.78
N ASN A 483 -11.22 -30.96 5.07
CA ASN A 483 -12.35 -30.18 5.55
C ASN A 483 -12.42 -28.79 4.89
N ALA A 484 -11.30 -28.07 4.84
CA ALA A 484 -11.24 -26.76 4.20
C ALA A 484 -11.55 -26.82 2.70
N LEU A 485 -11.13 -27.89 2.01
CA LEU A 485 -11.49 -28.15 0.62
C LEU A 485 -13.00 -28.37 0.45
N MET A 486 -13.62 -29.16 1.33
CA MET A 486 -15.06 -29.40 1.32
C MET A 486 -15.86 -28.11 1.51
N ASP A 487 -15.48 -27.33 2.52
CA ASP A 487 -16.15 -26.08 2.88
C ASP A 487 -16.03 -25.00 1.79
N ARG A 488 -14.88 -24.97 1.08
CA ARG A 488 -14.64 -24.06 -0.05
C ARG A 488 -14.91 -24.69 -1.41
N GLY A 489 -15.75 -25.74 -1.46
CA GLY A 489 -16.22 -26.35 -2.71
C GLY A 489 -15.12 -26.77 -3.69
N GLY A 490 -14.01 -27.32 -3.19
CA GLY A 490 -12.89 -27.81 -3.98
C GLY A 490 -11.83 -26.76 -4.36
N ASN A 491 -11.99 -25.51 -3.93
CA ASN A 491 -11.02 -24.46 -4.21
C ASN A 491 -9.77 -24.59 -3.33
N TYR A 492 -8.80 -25.38 -3.81
CA TYR A 492 -7.55 -25.64 -3.10
C TYR A 492 -6.69 -24.38 -2.89
N VAL A 493 -6.81 -23.35 -3.74
CA VAL A 493 -6.09 -22.09 -3.56
C VAL A 493 -6.62 -21.36 -2.34
N ALA A 494 -7.94 -21.19 -2.24
CA ALA A 494 -8.55 -20.55 -1.09
C ALA A 494 -8.43 -21.37 0.21
N ALA A 495 -8.42 -22.71 0.10
CA ALA A 495 -8.28 -23.61 1.25
C ALA A 495 -6.90 -23.54 1.89
N ILE A 496 -5.83 -23.48 1.08
CA ILE A 496 -4.46 -23.47 1.60
C ILE A 496 -3.96 -22.09 2.00
N LEU A 497 -4.49 -21.03 1.40
CA LEU A 497 -3.97 -19.67 1.54
C LEU A 497 -3.79 -19.20 2.99
N PRO A 498 -4.75 -19.42 3.92
CA PRO A 498 -4.54 -19.05 5.33
C PRO A 498 -3.33 -19.73 5.97
N PHE A 499 -3.14 -21.03 5.70
CA PHE A 499 -2.02 -21.82 6.22
C PHE A 499 -0.69 -21.43 5.56
N PHE A 500 -0.73 -21.15 4.26
CA PHE A 500 0.41 -20.63 3.52
C PHE A 500 0.91 -19.31 4.13
N LEU A 501 -0.01 -18.37 4.39
CA LEU A 501 0.32 -17.07 4.97
C LEU A 501 0.85 -17.22 6.41
N SER A 502 0.24 -18.07 7.24
CA SER A 502 0.71 -18.29 8.61
C SER A 502 2.12 -18.89 8.66
N LEU A 503 2.46 -19.78 7.71
CA LEU A 503 3.83 -20.32 7.60
C LEU A 503 4.84 -19.22 7.29
N LEU A 504 4.51 -18.31 6.37
CA LEU A 504 5.39 -17.20 6.03
C LEU A 504 5.50 -16.17 7.16
N GLU A 505 4.40 -15.85 7.84
CA GLU A 505 4.42 -14.99 9.02
C GLU A 505 5.29 -15.59 10.13
N ARG A 506 5.15 -16.89 10.42
CA ARG A 506 5.98 -17.59 11.42
C ARG A 506 7.45 -17.65 11.00
N GLY A 507 7.71 -17.88 9.72
CA GLY A 507 9.05 -18.03 9.16
C GLY A 507 9.86 -16.74 9.10
N LEU A 508 9.24 -15.68 8.60
CA LEU A 508 9.90 -14.38 8.47
C LEU A 508 9.80 -13.56 9.77
N ALA A 509 8.82 -13.85 10.62
CA ALA A 509 8.67 -13.30 11.96
C ALA A 509 8.92 -11.79 12.02
N ARG A 510 9.89 -11.35 12.84
CA ARG A 510 10.23 -9.93 13.08
C ARG A 510 10.75 -9.20 11.84
N ARG A 511 11.09 -9.91 10.76
CA ARG A 511 11.52 -9.33 9.48
C ARG A 511 10.36 -8.71 8.71
N LEU A 512 9.12 -9.05 9.04
CA LEU A 512 7.94 -8.50 8.38
C LEU A 512 7.32 -7.37 9.20
N VAL A 513 7.05 -6.25 8.53
CA VAL A 513 6.08 -5.25 8.98
C VAL A 513 4.68 -5.62 8.48
N LEU A 514 4.58 -6.06 7.22
CA LEU A 514 3.32 -6.45 6.60
C LEU A 514 3.55 -7.53 5.53
N LEU A 515 2.72 -8.58 5.57
CA LEU A 515 2.60 -9.58 4.51
C LEU A 515 1.26 -9.41 3.80
N ALA A 516 1.30 -9.16 2.50
CA ALA A 516 0.13 -9.06 1.64
C ALA A 516 0.15 -10.13 0.55
N HIS A 517 -1.01 -10.38 -0.04
CA HIS A 517 -1.16 -11.26 -1.18
C HIS A 517 -2.22 -10.72 -2.14
N GLN A 518 -2.11 -11.11 -3.40
CA GLN A 518 -3.04 -10.72 -4.46
C GLN A 518 -3.37 -11.96 -5.30
N LEU A 519 -4.67 -12.27 -5.39
CA LEU A 519 -5.19 -13.28 -6.30
C LEU A 519 -5.61 -12.61 -7.61
N PRO A 520 -5.24 -13.17 -8.78
CA PRO A 520 -5.73 -12.68 -10.05
C PRO A 520 -7.26 -12.71 -10.10
N GLN A 521 -7.84 -11.67 -10.67
CA GLN A 521 -9.28 -11.64 -10.90
C GLN A 521 -9.63 -12.54 -12.07
N THR A 522 -10.64 -13.39 -11.87
CA THR A 522 -11.23 -14.16 -12.96
C THR A 522 -11.96 -13.21 -13.92
N GLN A 523 -11.51 -13.17 -15.17
CA GLN A 523 -12.17 -12.39 -16.21
C GLN A 523 -13.53 -12.99 -16.54
N PRO A 524 -14.53 -12.17 -16.93
CA PRO A 524 -15.79 -12.68 -17.47
C PRO A 524 -15.55 -13.61 -18.66
N TRP A 525 -16.35 -14.67 -18.77
CA TRP A 525 -16.24 -15.64 -19.86
C TRP A 525 -17.58 -15.87 -20.57
N SER A 526 -17.49 -16.36 -21.81
CA SER A 526 -18.66 -16.67 -22.62
C SER A 526 -19.53 -17.77 -22.00
N ILE A 527 -20.86 -17.68 -22.18
CA ILE A 527 -21.81 -18.71 -21.75
C ILE A 527 -21.57 -20.08 -22.40
N ARG A 528 -20.75 -20.11 -23.46
CA ARG A 528 -20.40 -21.32 -24.23
C ARG A 528 -19.06 -21.96 -23.82
N VAL A 529 -18.38 -21.36 -22.86
CA VAL A 529 -17.06 -21.82 -22.37
C VAL A 529 -17.22 -22.42 -20.99
N ASP A 530 -16.50 -23.52 -20.73
CA ASP A 530 -16.50 -24.15 -19.41
C ASP A 530 -16.00 -23.18 -18.33
N PRO A 531 -16.52 -23.26 -17.10
CA PRO A 531 -16.11 -22.38 -16.01
C PRO A 531 -14.58 -22.47 -15.78
N PRO A 532 -13.91 -21.33 -15.48
CA PRO A 532 -12.47 -21.31 -15.22
C PRO A 532 -12.08 -22.27 -14.11
N LYS A 533 -11.06 -23.11 -14.33
CA LYS A 533 -10.59 -24.06 -13.34
C LYS A 533 -9.60 -23.37 -12.40
N HIS A 534 -9.52 -23.83 -11.15
CA HIS A 534 -8.57 -23.28 -10.18
C HIS A 534 -7.11 -23.36 -10.64
N LYS A 535 -6.76 -24.35 -11.46
CA LYS A 535 -5.41 -24.51 -12.04
C LYS A 535 -5.07 -23.48 -13.13
N ASP A 536 -6.08 -22.80 -13.68
CA ASP A 536 -5.91 -21.82 -14.76
C ASP A 536 -5.62 -20.42 -14.20
N ILE A 537 -5.55 -20.25 -12.88
CA ILE A 537 -5.11 -19.00 -12.23
C ILE A 537 -3.64 -18.77 -12.61
N SER A 538 -3.34 -17.60 -13.19
CA SER A 538 -2.04 -17.30 -13.78
C SER A 538 -0.87 -17.32 -12.79
N SER A 539 -1.00 -16.59 -11.69
CA SER A 539 0.02 -16.55 -10.64
C SER A 539 -0.54 -15.96 -9.36
N LEU A 540 -0.16 -16.49 -8.20
CA LEU A 540 -0.37 -15.81 -6.92
C LEU A 540 0.80 -14.88 -6.64
N SER A 541 0.52 -13.67 -6.17
CA SER A 541 1.55 -12.68 -5.86
C SER A 541 1.53 -12.36 -4.38
N PHE A 542 2.71 -12.20 -3.79
CA PHE A 542 2.88 -11.90 -2.38
C PHE A 542 3.84 -10.72 -2.22
N GLY A 543 3.47 -9.75 -1.38
CA GLY A 543 4.25 -8.57 -1.07
C GLY A 543 4.77 -8.62 0.36
N LEU A 544 6.05 -8.35 0.54
CA LEU A 544 6.75 -8.30 1.83
C LEU A 544 7.17 -6.87 2.09
N LEU A 545 6.64 -6.28 3.15
CA LEU A 545 7.12 -5.01 3.70
C LEU A 545 8.06 -5.36 4.83
N LEU A 546 9.34 -4.98 4.72
CA LEU A 546 10.38 -5.51 5.57
C LEU A 546 10.72 -4.57 6.73
N ASN A 547 11.05 -5.16 7.87
CA ASN A 547 11.65 -4.44 8.99
C ASN A 547 13.18 -4.54 8.86
N LEU A 548 13.83 -3.42 8.51
CA LEU A 548 15.26 -3.35 8.26
C LEU A 548 16.14 -3.73 9.46
N ASP A 549 15.63 -3.59 10.68
CA ASP A 549 16.35 -3.98 11.90
C ASP A 549 16.65 -5.49 11.94
N PHE A 550 15.77 -6.29 11.31
CA PHE A 550 15.86 -7.76 11.32
C PHE A 550 16.07 -8.36 9.93
N ALA A 551 15.66 -7.68 8.86
CA ALA A 551 15.58 -8.23 7.50
C ALA A 551 16.89 -8.85 6.99
N ASN A 552 18.04 -8.25 7.37
CA ASN A 552 19.37 -8.68 6.95
C ASN A 552 20.10 -9.58 7.97
N SER A 553 19.45 -9.95 9.09
CA SER A 553 20.06 -10.84 10.09
C SER A 553 20.34 -12.21 9.46
N VAL A 554 21.53 -12.77 9.68
CA VAL A 554 21.87 -14.13 9.22
C VAL A 554 21.51 -15.21 10.23
N LEU A 555 21.20 -14.82 11.47
CA LEU A 555 20.98 -15.76 12.57
C LEU A 555 19.55 -15.62 13.09
N GLU A 556 18.83 -16.74 13.13
CA GLU A 556 17.59 -16.88 13.89
C GLU A 556 17.91 -17.55 15.22
N ARG A 557 17.75 -16.80 16.32
CA ARG A 557 17.88 -17.36 17.67
C ARG A 557 16.54 -17.96 18.08
N GLY A 558 16.55 -19.26 18.37
CA GLY A 558 15.43 -19.99 18.94
C GLY A 558 15.44 -20.02 20.47
N PRO A 559 14.55 -20.81 21.08
CA PRO A 559 14.48 -21.03 22.53
C PRO A 559 15.68 -21.84 23.05
N GLU A 560 15.84 -21.87 24.38
CA GLU A 560 16.88 -22.66 25.04
C GLU A 560 16.65 -24.16 24.81
N ALA A 561 17.75 -24.93 24.72
CA ALA A 561 17.71 -26.33 24.27
C ALA A 561 16.87 -27.28 25.15
N ASP A 562 16.65 -26.89 26.41
CA ASP A 562 15.89 -27.62 27.44
C ASP A 562 14.40 -27.23 27.50
N GLN A 563 13.99 -26.21 26.77
CA GLN A 563 12.59 -25.76 26.70
C GLN A 563 11.76 -26.62 25.73
N ASP A 564 10.47 -26.81 26.02
CA ASP A 564 9.56 -27.58 25.16
C ASP A 564 9.41 -26.92 23.78
N GLU A 565 9.47 -25.59 23.73
CA GLU A 565 9.44 -24.78 22.52
C GLU A 565 10.59 -25.11 21.55
N ALA A 566 11.71 -25.67 22.04
CA ALA A 566 12.84 -26.10 21.20
C ALA A 566 12.48 -27.26 20.28
N MET A 567 11.57 -28.14 20.70
CA MET A 567 11.05 -29.22 19.84
C MET A 567 10.25 -28.64 18.68
N GLU A 568 9.38 -27.67 18.95
CA GLU A 568 8.59 -27.02 17.90
C GLU A 568 9.48 -26.23 16.94
N PHE A 569 10.53 -25.58 17.44
CA PHE A 569 11.50 -24.87 16.63
C PHE A 569 12.24 -25.83 15.69
N ARG A 570 12.74 -26.96 16.19
CA ARG A 570 13.37 -28.01 15.39
C ARG A 570 12.45 -28.59 14.34
N GLN A 571 11.20 -28.88 14.70
CA GLN A 571 10.20 -29.39 13.74
C GLN A 571 9.88 -28.37 12.64
N PHE A 572 9.80 -27.08 13.00
CA PHE A 572 9.50 -26.03 12.05
C PHE A 572 10.65 -25.76 11.07
N TRP A 573 11.90 -25.76 11.54
CA TRP A 573 13.07 -25.47 10.70
C TRP A 573 13.70 -26.72 10.07
N GLY A 574 13.39 -27.91 10.58
CA GLY A 574 13.91 -29.18 10.08
C GLY A 574 15.42 -29.25 10.17
N GLU A 575 16.06 -29.70 9.09
CA GLU A 575 17.52 -29.88 8.99
C GLU A 575 18.35 -28.59 9.16
N ARG A 576 17.71 -27.42 9.11
CA ARG A 576 18.40 -26.13 9.30
C ARG A 576 18.56 -25.73 10.77
N SER A 577 17.88 -26.41 11.71
CA SER A 577 18.01 -26.15 13.15
C SER A 577 19.25 -26.83 13.71
N GLU A 578 20.08 -26.06 14.42
CA GLU A 578 21.28 -26.56 15.10
C GLU A 578 21.42 -25.95 16.50
N LEU A 579 22.07 -26.67 17.41
CA LEU A 579 22.41 -26.14 18.74
C LEU A 579 23.60 -25.19 18.64
N ARG A 580 23.43 -23.98 19.17
CA ARG A 580 24.46 -22.96 19.17
C ARG A 580 24.64 -22.36 20.55
N ARG A 581 25.90 -22.32 21.01
CA ARG A 581 26.28 -21.56 22.21
C ARG A 581 26.48 -20.09 21.85
N PHE A 582 25.78 -19.20 22.54
CA PHE A 582 25.86 -17.75 22.36
C PHE A 582 26.92 -17.13 23.29
N GLN A 583 27.23 -15.85 23.08
CA GLN A 583 28.25 -15.13 23.87
C GLN A 583 27.88 -14.99 25.36
N ASP A 584 26.59 -15.03 25.66
CA ASP A 584 26.02 -15.09 27.02
C ASP A 584 26.17 -16.48 27.68
N GLY A 585 26.74 -17.47 26.98
CA GLY A 585 26.94 -18.84 27.44
C GLY A 585 25.72 -19.74 27.27
N VAL A 586 24.57 -19.18 26.92
CA VAL A 586 23.31 -19.91 26.75
C VAL A 586 23.37 -20.76 25.48
N ILE A 587 22.86 -21.99 25.56
CA ILE A 587 22.76 -22.91 24.43
C ILE A 587 21.32 -22.92 23.95
N CYS A 588 21.08 -22.37 22.76
CA CYS A 588 19.75 -22.31 22.15
C CYS A 588 19.74 -23.10 20.83
N GLU A 589 18.56 -23.50 20.40
CA GLU A 589 18.33 -23.83 19.00
C GLU A 589 18.55 -22.56 18.14
N ALA A 590 19.12 -22.72 16.96
CA ALA A 590 19.36 -21.61 16.05
C ALA A 590 19.33 -22.05 14.59
N VAL A 591 19.08 -21.10 13.69
CA VAL A 591 19.24 -21.28 12.23
C VAL A 591 20.21 -20.24 11.70
N LEU A 592 21.22 -20.69 10.97
CA LEU A 592 22.18 -19.82 10.28
C LEU A 592 21.89 -19.81 8.77
N TRP A 593 21.75 -18.61 8.20
CA TRP A 593 21.56 -18.37 6.78
C TRP A 593 22.88 -17.98 6.11
N ASP A 594 23.10 -18.54 4.92
CA ASP A 594 24.32 -18.34 4.15
C ASP A 594 24.29 -16.98 3.42
N ALA A 595 25.13 -16.04 3.85
CA ALA A 595 25.31 -14.75 3.20
C ALA A 595 26.67 -14.12 3.50
N ALA A 596 27.55 -14.06 2.50
CA ALA A 596 28.90 -13.52 2.61
C ALA A 596 28.95 -11.99 2.55
N ASN A 597 27.99 -11.35 1.87
CA ASN A 597 27.94 -9.90 1.65
C ASN A 597 26.51 -9.35 1.81
N LEU A 598 26.36 -8.02 1.84
CA LEU A 598 25.09 -7.34 2.09
C LEU A 598 24.04 -7.65 1.01
N CYS A 599 24.46 -7.79 -0.25
CA CYS A 599 23.61 -8.25 -1.36
C CYS A 599 22.95 -9.59 -1.04
N GLN A 600 23.72 -10.58 -0.59
CA GLN A 600 23.18 -11.88 -0.20
C GLN A 600 22.34 -11.79 1.08
N LYS A 601 22.70 -10.91 2.03
CA LYS A 601 21.91 -10.71 3.26
C LYS A 601 20.51 -10.17 2.97
N ARG A 602 20.36 -9.29 1.98
CA ARG A 602 19.04 -8.83 1.53
C ARG A 602 18.17 -9.96 1.00
N LEU A 603 18.77 -11.04 0.50
CA LEU A 603 18.05 -12.21 -0.03
C LEU A 603 17.72 -13.27 1.01
N ILE A 604 18.01 -13.06 2.29
CA ILE A 604 17.64 -14.01 3.37
C ILE A 604 16.13 -14.27 3.42
N PRO A 605 15.23 -13.28 3.27
CA PRO A 605 13.80 -13.53 3.14
C PRO A 605 13.46 -14.51 2.01
N GLU A 606 14.16 -14.45 0.87
CA GLU A 606 13.99 -15.42 -0.22
C GLU A 606 14.40 -16.83 0.21
N GLN A 607 15.55 -16.98 0.86
CA GLN A 607 16.03 -18.28 1.37
C GLN A 607 15.03 -18.90 2.36
N ILE A 608 14.52 -18.10 3.30
CA ILE A 608 13.50 -18.51 4.27
C ILE A 608 12.23 -19.00 3.57
N ILE A 609 11.71 -18.21 2.62
CA ILE A 609 10.48 -18.56 1.88
C ILE A 609 10.68 -19.87 1.11
N ARG A 610 11.79 -20.00 0.38
CA ARG A 610 12.12 -21.21 -0.38
C ARG A 610 12.19 -22.44 0.52
N HIS A 611 12.87 -22.33 1.66
CA HIS A 611 13.01 -23.40 2.64
C HIS A 611 11.66 -23.83 3.23
N ILE A 612 10.89 -22.89 3.76
CA ILE A 612 9.63 -23.18 4.46
C ILE A 612 8.59 -23.76 3.51
N LEU A 613 8.45 -23.20 2.31
CA LEU A 613 7.49 -23.69 1.34
C LEU A 613 7.86 -25.08 0.80
N LYS A 614 9.15 -25.38 0.66
CA LYS A 614 9.62 -26.73 0.32
C LYS A 614 9.34 -27.71 1.46
N LEU A 615 9.79 -27.39 2.67
CA LEU A 615 9.71 -28.28 3.83
C LEU A 615 8.25 -28.58 4.23
N HIS A 616 7.40 -27.57 4.31
CA HIS A 616 6.03 -27.72 4.84
C HIS A 616 4.98 -27.98 3.77
N LEU A 617 5.20 -27.52 2.52
CA LEU A 617 4.19 -27.58 1.45
C LEU A 617 4.62 -28.37 0.20
N ASP A 618 5.83 -28.93 0.16
CA ASP A 618 6.41 -29.61 -1.00
C ASP A 618 6.41 -28.75 -2.27
N ILE A 619 6.51 -27.42 -2.11
CA ILE A 619 6.61 -26.50 -3.24
C ILE A 619 8.08 -26.42 -3.67
N PRO A 620 8.44 -26.88 -4.88
CA PRO A 620 9.81 -26.80 -5.35
C PRO A 620 10.23 -25.34 -5.53
N GLU A 621 11.50 -25.06 -5.25
CA GLU A 621 12.10 -23.73 -5.37
C GLU A 621 11.91 -23.14 -6.78
N THR A 622 11.98 -23.95 -7.83
CA THR A 622 11.74 -23.52 -9.22
C THR A 622 10.33 -22.99 -9.49
N SER A 623 9.38 -23.21 -8.57
CA SER A 623 8.01 -22.71 -8.64
C SER A 623 7.84 -21.33 -7.99
N ILE A 624 8.90 -20.79 -7.39
CA ILE A 624 8.92 -19.50 -6.71
C ILE A 624 9.74 -18.54 -7.55
N SER A 625 9.05 -17.58 -8.17
CA SER A 625 9.67 -16.48 -8.89
C SER A 625 9.84 -15.29 -7.95
N TYR A 626 11.04 -15.09 -7.44
CA TYR A 626 11.37 -13.97 -6.55
C TYR A 626 11.78 -12.75 -7.37
N VAL A 627 11.09 -11.63 -7.20
CA VAL A 627 11.32 -10.41 -7.97
C VAL A 627 12.03 -9.34 -7.14
N GLY A 628 12.06 -9.43 -5.81
CA GLY A 628 12.54 -8.38 -4.91
C GLY A 628 13.96 -7.84 -5.13
N ALA A 629 14.84 -8.60 -5.78
CA ALA A 629 16.24 -8.21 -6.04
C ALA A 629 16.69 -8.46 -7.50
N LEU A 630 15.73 -8.53 -8.44
CA LEU A 630 15.99 -8.84 -9.85
C LEU A 630 16.98 -7.86 -10.50
N LEU A 631 17.01 -6.60 -10.04
CA LEU A 631 17.87 -5.56 -10.59
C LEU A 631 19.26 -5.47 -9.95
N GLU A 632 19.50 -6.13 -8.81
CA GLU A 632 20.79 -6.06 -8.11
C GLU A 632 22.00 -6.53 -8.95
N PRO A 633 21.90 -7.56 -9.81
CA PRO A 633 23.01 -7.94 -10.69
C PRO A 633 23.54 -6.82 -11.57
N LEU A 634 22.72 -5.80 -11.87
CA LEU A 634 23.13 -4.66 -12.69
C LEU A 634 24.13 -3.73 -11.99
N ILE A 635 24.22 -3.79 -10.66
CA ILE A 635 25.12 -2.96 -9.84
C ILE A 635 26.15 -3.79 -9.08
N LYS A 636 26.27 -5.10 -9.39
CA LYS A 636 27.31 -5.97 -8.83
C LYS A 636 28.69 -5.61 -9.38
N LEU A 637 29.69 -5.70 -8.53
CA LEU A 637 31.09 -5.62 -8.92
C LEU A 637 31.57 -6.97 -9.47
N GLY A 638 32.44 -6.95 -10.48
CA GLY A 638 32.96 -8.16 -11.14
C GLY A 638 34.06 -8.90 -10.39
N ARG A 639 34.16 -8.76 -9.05
CA ARG A 639 35.17 -9.44 -8.21
C ARG A 639 34.49 -10.43 -7.26
N GLU A 640 35.10 -11.57 -7.01
CA GLU A 640 34.57 -12.57 -6.07
C GLU A 640 35.02 -12.32 -4.62
N PRO A 641 34.13 -12.41 -3.60
CA PRO A 641 32.69 -12.65 -3.73
C PRO A 641 31.96 -11.41 -4.28
N ALA A 642 31.16 -11.61 -5.33
CA ALA A 642 30.47 -10.50 -6.01
C ALA A 642 29.43 -9.83 -5.11
N GLY A 643 29.79 -8.64 -4.61
CA GLY A 643 28.93 -7.75 -3.84
C GLY A 643 28.32 -6.65 -4.70
N THR A 644 27.33 -5.96 -4.16
CA THR A 644 26.80 -4.74 -4.77
C THR A 644 27.68 -3.53 -4.46
N GLY A 645 28.79 -3.64 -3.71
CA GLY A 645 29.76 -2.55 -3.54
C GLY A 645 29.76 -1.88 -2.17
N GLU A 646 28.86 -2.27 -1.26
CA GLU A 646 28.75 -1.71 0.08
C GLU A 646 29.96 -2.07 0.95
N GLU A 647 30.52 -3.27 0.80
CA GLU A 647 31.76 -3.67 1.48
C GLU A 647 32.95 -2.82 1.04
N GLU A 648 33.06 -2.54 -0.26
CA GLU A 648 34.07 -1.66 -0.85
C GLU A 648 33.90 -0.23 -0.34
N MET A 649 32.67 0.26 -0.21
CA MET A 649 32.39 1.56 0.44
C MET A 649 32.87 1.59 1.88
N VAL A 650 32.59 0.56 2.68
CA VAL A 650 33.08 0.48 4.06
C VAL A 650 34.61 0.46 4.10
N SER A 651 35.27 -0.25 3.18
CA SER A 651 36.72 -0.24 3.04
C SER A 651 37.25 1.16 2.69
N LEU A 652 36.61 1.85 1.76
CA LEU A 652 36.97 3.21 1.36
C LEU A 652 36.86 4.19 2.54
N ILE A 653 35.76 4.16 3.28
CA ILE A 653 35.52 5.04 4.43
C ILE A 653 36.59 4.81 5.49
N ARG A 654 36.94 3.57 5.80
CA ARG A 654 38.02 3.27 6.75
C ARG A 654 39.36 3.83 6.29
N SER A 655 39.65 3.73 4.98
CA SER A 655 40.88 4.28 4.40
C SER A 655 40.89 5.82 4.48
N TYR A 656 39.75 6.45 4.20
CA TYR A 656 39.54 7.89 4.32
C TYR A 656 39.64 8.38 5.77
N ASP A 657 38.97 7.74 6.73
CA ASP A 657 39.00 8.13 8.14
C ASP A 657 40.41 8.09 8.71
N ASP A 658 41.21 7.11 8.30
CA ASP A 658 42.62 7.03 8.66
C ASP A 658 43.45 8.16 8.02
N LEU A 659 43.18 8.53 6.77
CA LEU A 659 43.80 9.68 6.13
C LEU A 659 43.38 11.00 6.81
N SER A 660 42.10 11.15 7.16
CA SER A 660 41.55 12.31 7.85
C SER A 660 42.17 12.50 9.23
N ARG A 661 42.34 11.42 10.02
CA ARG A 661 43.03 11.47 11.32
C ARG A 661 44.49 11.94 11.19
N LYS A 662 45.19 11.53 10.13
CA LYS A 662 46.57 11.97 9.83
C LYS A 662 46.65 13.45 9.41
N LEU A 663 45.54 14.02 8.96
CA LEU A 663 45.43 15.41 8.48
C LEU A 663 44.64 16.33 9.43
N TRP A 664 44.61 16.03 10.73
CA TRP A 664 43.91 16.83 11.75
C TRP A 664 42.38 16.88 11.60
N HIS A 665 41.72 15.74 11.35
CA HIS A 665 40.25 15.61 11.29
C HIS A 665 39.58 16.42 10.18
N LEU A 666 39.99 16.17 8.93
CA LEU A 666 39.34 16.74 7.76
C LEU A 666 37.88 16.26 7.58
N GLU A 667 37.00 17.19 7.23
CA GLU A 667 35.66 16.92 6.71
C GLU A 667 35.71 16.61 5.21
N GLY A 668 35.19 15.46 4.78
CA GLY A 668 35.22 15.04 3.38
C GLY A 668 33.87 14.54 2.92
N SER A 669 33.53 14.83 1.67
CA SER A 669 32.31 14.36 1.01
C SER A 669 32.64 13.09 0.21
N LEU A 670 32.39 11.92 0.80
CA LEU A 670 32.43 10.65 0.07
C LEU A 670 31.06 10.40 -0.55
N ARG A 671 30.97 10.30 -1.88
CA ARG A 671 29.71 10.02 -2.58
C ARG A 671 29.39 8.52 -2.56
N TYR A 672 28.46 8.13 -1.70
CA TYR A 672 27.96 6.75 -1.59
C TYR A 672 27.10 6.30 -2.78
N THR A 673 26.79 7.21 -3.70
CA THR A 673 25.80 7.04 -4.77
C THR A 673 26.43 6.83 -6.15
N GLU A 674 27.77 6.78 -6.26
CA GLU A 674 28.43 6.48 -7.54
C GLU A 674 28.02 5.11 -8.06
N THR A 675 27.67 5.03 -9.36
CA THR A 675 27.11 3.82 -9.99
C THR A 675 27.89 2.57 -9.63
N PHE A 676 29.21 2.67 -9.70
CA PHE A 676 30.14 1.70 -9.17
C PHE A 676 31.06 2.36 -8.16
N PRO A 677 31.09 1.89 -6.91
CA PRO A 677 31.96 2.44 -5.90
C PRO A 677 33.43 2.31 -6.31
N PRO A 678 34.31 3.26 -5.92
CA PRO A 678 35.74 3.11 -6.12
C PRO A 678 36.26 1.82 -5.50
N VAL A 679 37.03 1.07 -6.29
CA VAL A 679 37.57 -0.24 -5.90
C VAL A 679 39.08 -0.08 -5.71
N PRO A 680 39.69 -0.67 -4.67
CA PRO A 680 41.12 -0.55 -4.47
C PRO A 680 41.86 -1.29 -5.61
N VAL A 681 42.81 -0.58 -6.21
CA VAL A 681 43.67 -1.07 -7.28
C VAL A 681 45.11 -1.08 -6.80
N LYS A 682 45.71 -2.27 -6.82
CA LYS A 682 47.16 -2.43 -6.65
C LYS A 682 47.76 -2.60 -8.05
N PRO A 683 48.44 -1.58 -8.61
CA PRO A 683 49.07 -1.73 -9.91
C PRO A 683 50.15 -2.83 -9.85
N ASP A 684 50.06 -3.80 -10.75
CA ASP A 684 51.11 -4.78 -10.94
C ASP A 684 52.18 -4.18 -11.87
N TYR A 685 53.24 -3.66 -11.26
CA TYR A 685 54.33 -3.05 -12.00
C TYR A 685 55.12 -4.04 -12.87
N THR A 686 54.97 -5.36 -12.66
CA THR A 686 55.64 -6.38 -13.52
C THR A 686 55.09 -6.39 -14.94
N PHE A 687 53.87 -5.89 -15.15
CA PHE A 687 53.25 -5.78 -16.47
C PHE A 687 53.76 -4.58 -17.27
N HIS A 688 54.65 -3.76 -16.71
CA HIS A 688 55.01 -2.49 -17.27
C HIS A 688 56.53 -2.26 -17.33
N GLY A 689 57.02 -1.89 -18.51
CA GLY A 689 58.38 -1.36 -18.68
C GLY A 689 58.46 0.10 -18.24
N LYS A 690 59.47 0.45 -17.44
CA LYS A 690 59.70 1.84 -17.02
C LYS A 690 60.46 2.59 -18.11
N ILE A 691 59.86 3.65 -18.66
CA ILE A 691 60.58 4.62 -19.49
C ILE A 691 61.35 5.55 -18.55
N LYS A 692 62.67 5.38 -18.47
CA LYS A 692 63.55 6.15 -17.56
C LYS A 692 63.42 7.67 -17.79
N ASP A 693 63.33 8.11 -19.04
CA ASP A 693 63.37 9.53 -19.41
C ASP A 693 62.06 10.28 -19.16
N ARG A 694 60.93 9.57 -19.03
CA ARG A 694 59.59 10.18 -18.87
C ARG A 694 58.90 9.86 -17.56
N ALA A 695 59.60 9.16 -16.65
CA ALA A 695 59.01 8.63 -15.41
C ALA A 695 57.64 7.95 -15.64
N SER A 696 57.50 7.27 -16.77
CA SER A 696 56.24 6.71 -17.27
C SER A 696 56.35 5.20 -17.41
N PHE A 697 55.22 4.51 -17.28
CA PHE A 697 55.12 3.07 -17.44
C PHE A 697 54.45 2.75 -18.78
N LEU A 698 55.07 1.88 -19.58
CA LEU A 698 54.47 1.31 -20.79
C LEU A 698 54.08 -0.13 -20.51
N PRO A 699 52.86 -0.57 -20.85
CA PRO A 699 52.52 -1.98 -20.78
C PRO A 699 53.46 -2.79 -21.67
N VAL A 700 53.97 -3.90 -21.14
CA VAL A 700 54.72 -4.90 -21.89
C VAL A 700 53.77 -5.53 -22.93
N ALA A 701 54.30 -5.96 -24.07
CA ALA A 701 53.52 -6.64 -25.10
C ALA A 701 52.68 -7.78 -24.49
N GLU A 702 51.42 -7.91 -24.92
CA GLU A 702 50.45 -8.91 -24.44
C GLU A 702 50.00 -8.76 -22.97
N LYS A 703 50.41 -7.69 -22.27
CA LYS A 703 49.93 -7.36 -20.93
C LYS A 703 48.88 -6.23 -20.96
N PRO A 704 47.92 -6.23 -20.03
CA PRO A 704 46.90 -5.19 -19.98
C PRO A 704 47.51 -3.83 -19.62
N CYS A 705 46.90 -2.75 -20.13
CA CYS A 705 47.23 -1.39 -19.69
C CYS A 705 46.98 -1.22 -18.18
N PRO A 706 47.66 -0.27 -17.51
CA PRO A 706 47.35 0.06 -16.12
C PRO A 706 45.87 0.36 -15.97
N ALA A 707 45.23 -0.25 -14.96
CA ALA A 707 43.84 0.06 -14.65
C ALA A 707 43.74 1.54 -14.26
N TYR A 708 42.80 2.25 -14.90
CA TYR A 708 42.48 3.62 -14.51
C TYR A 708 41.91 3.63 -13.09
N VAL A 709 42.51 4.43 -12.21
CA VAL A 709 42.04 4.64 -10.84
C VAL A 709 41.44 6.04 -10.77
N ALA A 710 40.12 6.12 -10.71
CA ALA A 710 39.43 7.39 -10.57
C ALA A 710 39.80 8.03 -9.21
N PRO A 711 40.26 9.30 -9.20
CA PRO A 711 40.62 9.98 -7.97
C PRO A 711 39.37 10.40 -7.17
N ILE A 712 39.36 10.11 -5.88
CA ILE A 712 38.27 10.40 -4.95
C ILE A 712 38.49 11.79 -4.36
N LYS A 713 37.60 12.72 -4.68
CA LYS A 713 37.73 14.12 -4.27
C LYS A 713 37.53 14.27 -2.76
N VAL A 714 38.45 14.98 -2.10
CA VAL A 714 38.40 15.33 -0.67
C VAL A 714 38.63 16.83 -0.56
N ILE A 715 37.80 17.52 0.23
CA ILE A 715 37.93 18.96 0.45
C ILE A 715 38.56 19.18 1.83
N CYS A 716 39.57 20.03 1.90
CA CYS A 716 40.20 20.46 3.15
C CYS A 716 39.83 21.92 3.39
N GLN A 717 38.90 22.17 4.32
CA GLN A 717 38.51 23.53 4.66
C GLN A 717 39.52 24.16 5.60
N MET A 718 40.07 25.32 5.20
CA MET A 718 41.00 26.08 6.01
C MET A 718 40.26 27.02 6.97
N GLU A 719 40.81 27.16 8.17
CA GLU A 719 40.32 28.13 9.15
C GLU A 719 40.38 29.57 8.64
N GLY A 720 39.54 30.43 9.21
CA GLY A 720 39.53 31.84 8.90
C GLY A 720 40.73 32.57 9.45
N SER A 721 41.57 33.10 8.55
CA SER A 721 42.65 34.02 8.87
C SER A 721 42.45 35.37 8.18
N GLY A 722 42.82 36.45 8.85
CA GLY A 722 42.90 37.79 8.24
C GLY A 722 44.03 37.93 7.22
N GLN A 723 44.93 36.95 7.13
CA GLN A 723 46.07 36.94 6.21
C GLN A 723 45.72 36.43 4.80
N TRP A 724 44.51 35.94 4.58
CA TRP A 724 44.07 35.54 3.25
C TRP A 724 43.95 36.78 2.34
N PRO A 725 44.52 36.75 1.12
CA PRO A 725 44.44 37.84 0.17
C PRO A 725 43.02 37.99 -0.38
N ARG A 726 42.70 39.20 -0.86
CA ARG A 726 41.40 39.51 -1.47
C ARG A 726 41.35 39.28 -2.98
N ASN A 727 42.50 39.07 -3.61
CA ASN A 727 42.62 38.85 -5.04
C ASN A 727 42.55 37.34 -5.36
N LYS A 728 41.80 36.97 -6.41
CA LYS A 728 41.59 35.58 -6.86
C LYS A 728 42.89 34.84 -7.16
N GLU A 729 43.76 35.44 -7.96
CA GLU A 729 45.04 34.82 -8.37
C GLU A 729 45.95 34.59 -7.16
N ALA A 730 45.99 35.53 -6.21
CA ALA A 730 46.75 35.39 -4.98
C ALA A 730 46.21 34.25 -4.08
N ILE A 731 44.89 34.09 -3.98
CA ILE A 731 44.28 32.96 -3.27
C ILE A 731 44.71 31.64 -3.92
N GLN A 732 44.71 31.56 -5.26
CA GLN A 732 45.14 30.36 -5.98
C GLN A 732 46.61 30.02 -5.73
N CYS A 733 47.51 31.01 -5.73
CA CYS A 733 48.92 30.82 -5.41
C CYS A 733 49.13 30.29 -3.97
N ILE A 734 48.40 30.83 -2.99
CA ILE A 734 48.48 30.35 -1.61
C ILE A 734 47.93 28.93 -1.48
N LYS A 735 46.80 28.62 -2.14
CA LYS A 735 46.27 27.26 -2.19
C LYS A 735 47.30 26.29 -2.78
N ALA A 736 47.97 26.66 -3.87
CA ALA A 736 49.04 25.85 -4.47
C ALA A 736 50.21 25.62 -3.48
N ALA A 737 50.62 26.65 -2.73
CA ALA A 737 51.65 26.53 -1.71
C ALA A 737 51.23 25.56 -0.59
N PHE A 738 49.97 25.64 -0.11
CA PHE A 738 49.44 24.67 0.85
C PHE A 738 49.44 23.24 0.30
N GLN A 739 49.07 23.05 -0.97
CA GLN A 739 49.09 21.73 -1.60
C GLN A 739 50.50 21.12 -1.62
N MET A 740 51.51 21.92 -1.97
CA MET A 740 52.91 21.49 -1.94
C MET A 740 53.36 21.10 -0.53
N GLN A 741 53.08 21.95 0.46
CA GLN A 741 53.46 21.69 1.85
C GLN A 741 52.77 20.45 2.42
N LEU A 742 51.47 20.27 2.14
CA LEU A 742 50.71 19.09 2.55
C LEU A 742 51.31 17.81 1.97
N ALA A 743 51.65 17.81 0.68
CA ALA A 743 52.27 16.66 0.03
C ALA A 743 53.62 16.29 0.67
N GLU A 744 54.44 17.29 1.01
CA GLU A 744 55.73 17.09 1.66
C GLU A 744 55.58 16.50 3.07
N VAL A 745 54.70 17.07 3.88
CA VAL A 745 54.42 16.60 5.25
C VAL A 745 53.87 15.17 5.25
N LEU A 746 52.90 14.87 4.39
CA LEU A 746 52.31 13.52 4.27
C LEU A 746 53.36 12.47 3.84
N ASN A 747 54.28 12.84 2.97
CA ASN A 747 55.36 11.95 2.54
C ASN A 747 56.40 11.74 3.66
N GLN A 748 56.81 12.80 4.35
CA GLN A 748 57.83 12.73 5.40
C GLN A 748 57.32 12.03 6.67
N GLN A 749 56.12 12.35 7.13
CA GLN A 749 55.59 11.88 8.42
C GLN A 749 54.80 10.56 8.33
N HIS A 750 54.15 10.31 7.19
CA HIS A 750 53.27 9.15 7.02
C HIS A 750 53.65 8.23 5.86
N HIS A 751 54.74 8.54 5.14
CA HIS A 751 55.26 7.75 4.02
C HIS A 751 54.20 7.47 2.93
N LEU A 752 53.26 8.42 2.75
CA LEU A 752 52.25 8.33 1.71
C LEU A 752 52.78 8.89 0.40
N LEU A 753 52.53 8.16 -0.69
CA LEU A 753 52.87 8.64 -2.04
C LEU A 753 51.92 9.77 -2.43
N CYS A 754 52.47 10.99 -2.50
CA CYS A 754 51.72 12.19 -2.81
C CYS A 754 52.24 12.83 -4.10
N ARG A 755 51.34 13.35 -4.93
CA ARG A 755 51.65 14.13 -6.13
C ARG A 755 50.92 15.47 -6.08
N PRO A 756 51.60 16.57 -5.71
CA PRO A 756 50.99 17.89 -5.70
C PRO A 756 50.83 18.44 -7.13
N ALA A 757 49.75 19.19 -7.32
CA ALA A 757 49.47 20.05 -8.47
C ALA A 757 49.01 21.42 -7.95
N ALA A 758 48.91 22.42 -8.83
CA ALA A 758 48.54 23.78 -8.42
C ALA A 758 47.16 23.86 -7.72
N THR A 759 46.21 23.00 -8.11
CA THR A 759 44.83 23.04 -7.60
C THR A 759 44.49 21.90 -6.64
N TYR A 760 45.29 20.83 -6.59
CA TYR A 760 45.00 19.63 -5.80
C TYR A 760 46.27 18.85 -5.45
N THR A 761 46.18 17.93 -4.48
CA THR A 761 47.21 16.93 -4.20
C THR A 761 46.60 15.53 -4.31
N ASP A 762 47.12 14.70 -5.21
CA ASP A 762 46.72 13.30 -5.31
C ASP A 762 47.53 12.45 -4.32
N ILE A 763 46.85 11.66 -3.48
CA ILE A 763 47.41 10.85 -2.39
C ILE A 763 47.04 9.40 -2.65
N HIS A 764 48.04 8.53 -2.84
CA HIS A 764 47.79 7.10 -2.99
C HIS A 764 47.83 6.40 -1.63
N LYS A 765 46.73 5.74 -1.27
CA LYS A 765 46.59 5.04 0.02
C LYS A 765 45.67 3.84 -0.11
N ASP A 766 46.10 2.68 0.39
CA ASP A 766 45.36 1.41 0.41
C ASP A 766 44.81 0.95 -0.96
N GLY A 767 45.44 1.38 -2.06
CA GLY A 767 44.97 1.10 -3.42
C GLY A 767 43.97 2.12 -3.97
N TYR A 768 43.60 3.14 -3.20
CA TYR A 768 42.79 4.28 -3.63
C TYR A 768 43.68 5.48 -3.95
N VAL A 769 43.13 6.43 -4.71
CA VAL A 769 43.74 7.74 -4.96
C VAL A 769 42.78 8.80 -4.42
N PHE A 770 43.20 9.55 -3.40
CA PHE A 770 42.44 10.67 -2.85
C PHE A 770 42.96 11.98 -3.43
N ARG A 771 42.09 12.76 -4.05
CA ARG A 771 42.41 14.10 -4.57
C ARG A 771 42.02 15.15 -3.56
N LEU A 772 42.99 15.61 -2.78
CA LEU A 772 42.82 16.62 -1.76
C LEU A 772 42.79 18.03 -2.37
N GLN A 773 41.74 18.79 -2.10
CA GLN A 773 41.58 20.18 -2.52
C GLN A 773 41.42 21.09 -1.32
N VAL A 774 42.35 22.03 -1.16
CA VAL A 774 42.23 23.10 -0.17
C VAL A 774 41.06 24.01 -0.57
N ALA A 775 40.19 24.32 0.37
CA ALA A 775 39.06 25.23 0.20
C ALA A 775 39.12 26.34 1.25
N TYR A 776 38.78 27.54 0.82
CA TYR A 776 38.69 28.71 1.70
C TYR A 776 37.26 29.23 1.73
N HIS A 777 36.66 29.30 2.92
CA HIS A 777 35.23 29.58 3.08
C HIS A 777 34.78 30.96 2.57
N ARG A 778 35.69 31.93 2.38
CA ARG A 778 35.35 33.24 1.79
C ARG A 778 35.57 33.32 0.27
N GLU A 779 36.23 32.32 -0.31
CA GLU A 779 36.52 32.28 -1.75
C GLU A 779 35.24 32.38 -2.60
N PRO A 780 34.12 31.70 -2.26
CA PRO A 780 32.87 31.89 -3.01
C PRO A 780 32.35 33.33 -2.99
N GLN A 781 32.45 34.05 -1.86
CA GLN A 781 32.00 35.44 -1.74
C GLN A 781 32.90 36.38 -2.54
N ILE A 782 34.21 36.17 -2.52
CA ILE A 782 35.18 36.94 -3.29
C ILE A 782 34.95 36.75 -4.79
N LEU A 783 34.62 35.53 -5.23
CA LEU A 783 34.27 35.24 -6.63
C LEU A 783 32.95 35.87 -7.09
N LYS A 784 32.13 36.39 -6.17
CA LYS A 784 30.93 37.16 -6.49
C LYS A 784 31.22 38.65 -6.67
N GLU A 785 32.38 39.12 -6.22
CA GLU A 785 32.76 40.54 -6.34
C GLU A 785 33.16 40.85 -7.77
N LEU A 786 32.37 41.72 -8.41
CA LEU A 786 32.59 42.18 -9.78
C LEU A 786 32.69 43.70 -9.78
N VAL A 787 33.85 44.21 -10.19
CA VAL A 787 34.08 45.66 -10.33
C VAL A 787 33.61 46.06 -11.72
N THR A 788 32.58 46.91 -11.76
CA THR A 788 32.06 47.49 -13.00
C THR A 788 33.08 48.43 -13.66
N PRO A 789 32.97 48.72 -14.97
CA PRO A 789 33.86 49.68 -15.66
C PRO A 789 33.91 51.06 -14.98
N GLU A 790 32.84 51.44 -14.27
CA GLU A 790 32.72 52.68 -13.50
C GLU A 790 33.37 52.61 -12.10
N GLY A 791 33.98 51.48 -11.74
CA GLY A 791 34.65 51.28 -10.44
C GLY A 791 33.72 50.87 -9.30
N MET A 792 32.44 50.62 -9.55
CA MET A 792 31.48 50.18 -8.53
C MET A 792 31.58 48.67 -8.29
N LEU A 793 31.68 48.26 -7.03
CA LEU A 793 31.72 46.85 -6.62
C LEU A 793 30.29 46.28 -6.54
N LYS A 794 30.02 45.26 -7.34
CA LYS A 794 28.73 44.57 -7.41
C LYS A 794 28.92 43.12 -6.97
N TYR A 795 27.97 42.59 -6.21
CA TYR A 795 27.91 41.17 -5.88
C TYR A 795 26.99 40.47 -6.89
N GLN A 796 27.54 39.53 -7.65
CA GLN A 796 26.79 38.73 -8.62
C GLN A 796 27.32 37.31 -8.66
N ASP A 797 26.42 36.32 -8.65
CA ASP A 797 26.82 34.92 -8.80
C ASP A 797 27.44 34.68 -10.17
N THR A 798 28.70 34.26 -10.18
CA THR A 798 29.44 33.79 -11.36
C THR A 798 29.40 32.26 -11.44
N PRO A 799 29.53 31.65 -12.63
CA PRO A 799 29.60 30.19 -12.76
C PRO A 799 30.66 29.55 -11.85
N GLU A 800 31.82 30.20 -11.69
CA GLU A 800 32.89 29.76 -10.81
C GLU A 800 32.50 29.83 -9.33
N SER A 801 31.84 30.91 -8.90
CA SER A 801 31.36 31.03 -7.51
C SER A 801 30.31 29.97 -7.18
N GLN A 802 29.39 29.70 -8.12
CA GLN A 802 28.33 28.71 -7.95
C GLN A 802 28.91 27.30 -7.87
N GLN A 803 29.84 26.96 -8.76
CA GLN A 803 30.51 25.66 -8.74
C GLN A 803 31.28 25.45 -7.44
N LEU A 804 32.04 26.45 -6.99
CA LEU A 804 32.78 26.34 -5.73
C LEU A 804 31.83 26.23 -4.53
N GLN A 805 30.72 26.96 -4.54
CA GLN A 805 29.70 26.88 -3.49
C GLN A 805 29.02 25.51 -3.46
N LEU A 806 28.70 24.95 -4.62
CA LEU A 806 28.18 23.59 -4.77
C LEU A 806 29.15 22.56 -4.16
N GLU A 807 30.42 22.65 -4.51
CA GLU A 807 31.48 21.73 -4.06
C GLU A 807 31.76 21.82 -2.56
N THR A 808 31.90 23.03 -2.04
CA THR A 808 32.37 23.26 -0.66
C THR A 808 31.26 23.28 0.37
N LEU A 809 30.04 23.68 -0.01
CA LEU A 809 28.90 23.79 0.90
C LEU A 809 27.86 22.70 0.65
N HIS A 810 27.31 22.60 -0.57
CA HIS A 810 26.09 21.81 -0.79
C HIS A 810 26.32 20.30 -0.91
N LEU A 811 27.38 19.88 -1.61
CA LEU A 811 27.68 18.47 -1.86
C LEU A 811 28.00 17.64 -0.61
N PRO A 812 28.75 18.14 0.39
CA PRO A 812 28.96 17.43 1.64
C PRO A 812 27.65 17.00 2.34
N PHE A 813 26.62 17.85 2.34
CA PHE A 813 25.34 17.55 3.00
C PHE A 813 24.54 16.45 2.31
N LEU A 814 24.65 16.29 0.98
CA LEU A 814 23.88 15.29 0.23
C LEU A 814 24.32 13.85 0.50
N THR A 815 25.56 13.65 0.96
CA THR A 815 26.27 12.39 0.73
C THR A 815 26.34 11.46 1.94
N SER A 816 26.44 11.98 3.17
CA SER A 816 26.71 11.14 4.35
C SER A 816 25.48 10.81 5.22
N SER A 817 24.55 11.76 5.40
CA SER A 817 23.46 11.61 6.38
C SER A 817 22.36 10.65 5.91
N LEU A 818 21.95 10.73 4.64
CA LEU A 818 20.84 9.94 4.11
C LEU A 818 21.16 8.45 4.03
N GLN A 819 22.37 8.08 3.66
CA GLN A 819 22.77 6.67 3.57
C GLN A 819 22.76 5.97 4.93
N GLN A 820 23.11 6.69 6.00
CA GLN A 820 23.08 6.15 7.36
C GLN A 820 21.65 5.93 7.86
N GLN A 821 20.72 6.81 7.46
CA GLN A 821 19.30 6.69 7.81
C GLN A 821 18.58 5.65 6.96
N TYR A 822 18.91 5.55 5.68
CA TYR A 822 18.21 4.71 4.70
C TYR A 822 19.19 3.79 3.96
N PRO A 823 19.37 2.54 4.40
CA PRO A 823 20.33 1.60 3.81
C PRO A 823 20.17 1.37 2.30
N ALA A 824 18.93 1.44 1.79
CA ALA A 824 18.62 1.23 0.37
C ALA A 824 18.84 2.47 -0.52
N PHE A 825 19.21 3.62 0.05
CA PHE A 825 19.37 4.88 -0.68
C PHE A 825 20.47 4.78 -1.75
N SER A 826 21.69 4.39 -1.37
CA SER A 826 22.81 4.21 -2.30
C SER A 826 22.46 3.27 -3.43
N GLY A 827 21.95 2.06 -3.13
CA GLY A 827 21.58 1.09 -4.16
C GLY A 827 20.52 1.63 -5.14
N SER A 828 19.55 2.41 -4.64
CA SER A 828 18.52 3.04 -5.47
C SER A 828 19.10 4.10 -6.40
N CYS A 829 19.96 4.99 -5.88
CA CYS A 829 20.64 6.02 -6.66
C CYS A 829 21.51 5.40 -7.76
N ARG A 830 22.21 4.32 -7.43
CA ARG A 830 23.12 3.63 -8.37
C ARG A 830 22.36 2.95 -9.51
N LEU A 831 21.22 2.34 -9.22
CA LEU A 831 20.32 1.82 -10.26
C LEU A 831 19.78 2.95 -11.14
N ALA A 832 19.36 4.08 -10.53
CA ALA A 832 18.86 5.25 -11.23
C ALA A 832 19.92 5.85 -12.17
N LYS A 833 21.13 6.13 -11.67
CA LYS A 833 22.25 6.64 -12.46
C LYS A 833 22.66 5.68 -13.57
N ARG A 834 22.77 4.38 -13.28
CA ARG A 834 23.06 3.37 -14.30
C ARG A 834 22.03 3.42 -15.44
N TRP A 835 20.75 3.54 -15.09
CA TRP A 835 19.68 3.63 -16.08
C TRP A 835 19.77 4.92 -16.90
N ILE A 836 19.94 6.09 -16.26
CA ILE A 836 20.11 7.39 -16.94
C ILE A 836 21.30 7.36 -17.92
N ASN A 837 22.43 6.83 -17.49
CA ASN A 837 23.62 6.66 -18.32
C ASN A 837 23.35 5.72 -19.51
N ALA A 838 22.61 4.63 -19.29
CA ALA A 838 22.21 3.72 -20.36
C ALA A 838 21.21 4.34 -21.35
N GLN A 839 20.49 5.40 -20.96
CA GLN A 839 19.63 6.19 -21.85
C GLN A 839 20.36 7.35 -22.54
N LEU A 840 21.68 7.50 -22.33
CA LEU A 840 22.49 8.62 -22.85
C LEU A 840 22.00 10.01 -22.37
N LEU A 841 21.50 10.08 -21.13
CA LEU A 841 20.96 11.32 -20.54
C LEU A 841 21.90 11.97 -19.52
N SER A 842 23.13 11.46 -19.36
CA SER A 842 24.12 11.93 -18.39
C SER A 842 24.55 13.39 -18.56
N ASP A 843 24.50 13.88 -19.80
CA ASP A 843 24.90 15.26 -20.12
C ASP A 843 23.80 16.27 -19.79
N SER A 844 22.55 15.79 -19.63
CA SER A 844 21.37 16.61 -19.33
C SER A 844 20.96 16.52 -17.87
N LEU A 845 21.08 15.34 -17.25
CA LEU A 845 20.83 15.13 -15.82
C LEU A 845 22.15 14.83 -15.10
N THR A 846 22.59 15.78 -14.28
CA THR A 846 23.77 15.58 -13.44
C THR A 846 23.53 14.53 -12.37
N GLU A 847 24.59 13.93 -11.85
CA GLU A 847 24.49 12.92 -10.79
C GLU A 847 23.81 13.45 -9.52
N GLU A 848 24.06 14.72 -9.18
CA GLU A 848 23.47 15.39 -8.03
C GLU A 848 21.96 15.53 -8.17
N ALA A 849 21.49 15.82 -9.39
CA ALA A 849 20.05 15.87 -9.67
C ALA A 849 19.42 14.50 -9.45
N VAL A 850 20.05 13.43 -9.94
CA VAL A 850 19.57 12.05 -9.71
C VAL A 850 19.53 11.70 -8.22
N ASP A 851 20.56 12.09 -7.45
CA ASP A 851 20.62 11.86 -6.01
C ASP A 851 19.52 12.62 -5.26
N LEU A 852 19.22 13.87 -5.64
CA LEU A 852 18.12 14.66 -5.08
C LEU A 852 16.74 14.06 -5.40
N LEU A 853 16.54 13.60 -6.64
CA LEU A 853 15.32 12.91 -7.04
C LEU A 853 15.12 11.62 -6.25
N ALA A 854 16.19 10.85 -6.04
CA ALA A 854 16.14 9.68 -5.19
C ALA A 854 15.87 10.06 -3.73
N ALA A 855 16.54 11.08 -3.18
CA ALA A 855 16.38 11.53 -1.80
C ALA A 855 14.94 11.92 -1.48
N PHE A 856 14.24 12.55 -2.42
CA PHE A 856 12.81 12.83 -2.32
C PHE A 856 11.98 11.57 -1.98
N LEU A 857 12.29 10.43 -2.58
CA LEU A 857 11.55 9.17 -2.37
C LEU A 857 11.70 8.60 -0.95
N PHE A 858 12.78 8.94 -0.26
CA PHE A 858 13.06 8.48 1.11
C PHE A 858 12.57 9.49 2.15
N LEU A 859 12.73 10.78 1.87
CA LEU A 859 12.35 11.87 2.77
C LEU A 859 10.86 12.23 2.69
N SER A 860 10.23 11.96 1.55
CA SER A 860 8.79 12.21 1.30
C SER A 860 8.15 10.97 0.67
N PRO A 861 8.13 9.84 1.37
CA PRO A 861 7.77 8.55 0.78
C PRO A 861 6.26 8.37 0.53
N ALA A 862 5.42 9.22 1.13
CA ALA A 862 3.97 9.13 1.02
C ALA A 862 3.52 9.09 -0.46
N PRO A 863 2.54 8.24 -0.83
CA PRO A 863 1.66 7.47 0.05
C PRO A 863 2.21 6.09 0.43
N PHE A 864 3.48 5.83 0.14
CA PHE A 864 4.21 4.61 0.50
C PHE A 864 5.05 4.83 1.76
N THR A 865 5.69 3.77 2.25
CA THR A 865 6.78 3.87 3.25
C THR A 865 8.10 4.17 2.56
N ALA A 866 9.12 4.63 3.30
CA ALA A 866 10.46 4.78 2.72
C ALA A 866 10.93 3.46 2.09
N PRO A 867 11.57 3.48 0.90
CA PRO A 867 12.07 2.27 0.26
C PRO A 867 13.05 1.50 1.17
N SER A 868 12.82 0.20 1.36
CA SER A 868 13.77 -0.67 2.10
C SER A 868 14.62 -1.54 1.17
N SER A 869 14.34 -1.56 -0.13
CA SER A 869 15.13 -2.26 -1.15
C SER A 869 15.55 -1.32 -2.30
N PRO A 870 16.74 -1.52 -2.90
CA PRO A 870 17.17 -0.75 -4.07
C PRO A 870 16.17 -0.83 -5.23
N GLN A 871 15.53 -1.99 -5.40
CA GLN A 871 14.61 -2.23 -6.49
C GLN A 871 13.34 -1.39 -6.39
N VAL A 872 12.68 -1.35 -5.23
CA VAL A 872 11.45 -0.55 -5.09
C VAL A 872 11.77 0.95 -5.18
N GLY A 873 12.93 1.38 -4.67
CA GLY A 873 13.42 2.74 -4.83
C GLY A 873 13.59 3.12 -6.31
N PHE A 874 14.21 2.27 -7.12
CA PHE A 874 14.34 2.48 -8.55
C PHE A 874 13.00 2.50 -9.30
N LEU A 875 12.07 1.58 -8.99
CA LEU A 875 10.74 1.57 -9.61
C LEU A 875 9.95 2.85 -9.31
N ARG A 876 10.09 3.39 -8.10
CA ARG A 876 9.46 4.66 -7.71
C ARG A 876 10.15 5.87 -8.35
N PHE A 877 11.47 5.82 -8.53
CA PHE A 877 12.21 6.84 -9.29
C PHE A 877 11.70 6.96 -10.73
N LEU A 878 11.55 5.83 -11.44
CA LEU A 878 11.01 5.84 -12.80
C LEU A 878 9.57 6.37 -12.83
N HIS A 879 8.75 6.03 -11.83
CA HIS A 879 7.39 6.53 -11.73
C HIS A 879 7.37 8.05 -11.51
N LEU A 880 8.20 8.57 -10.60
CA LEU A 880 8.34 10.01 -10.34
C LEU A 880 8.70 10.76 -11.62
N LEU A 881 9.74 10.30 -12.35
CA LEU A 881 10.13 10.90 -13.64
C LEU A 881 8.97 10.93 -14.65
N ALA A 882 8.20 9.85 -14.73
CA ALA A 882 7.14 9.70 -15.72
C ALA A 882 5.85 10.47 -15.39
N THR A 883 5.53 10.71 -14.12
CA THR A 883 4.22 11.24 -13.72
C THR A 883 4.25 12.57 -12.98
N PHE A 884 5.42 13.04 -12.54
CA PHE A 884 5.53 14.33 -11.87
C PHE A 884 5.31 15.48 -12.87
N ASP A 885 4.54 16.51 -12.47
CA ASP A 885 4.27 17.68 -13.29
C ASP A 885 5.43 18.69 -13.18
N TRP A 886 6.52 18.41 -13.91
CA TRP A 886 7.72 19.26 -13.96
C TRP A 886 7.45 20.69 -14.44
N LYS A 887 6.33 20.94 -15.13
CA LYS A 887 6.01 22.24 -15.71
C LYS A 887 5.37 23.17 -14.68
N ASN A 888 4.45 22.65 -13.86
CA ASN A 888 3.66 23.48 -12.95
C ASN A 888 4.04 23.28 -11.47
N SER A 889 4.83 22.26 -11.14
CA SER A 889 5.18 21.92 -9.75
C SER A 889 6.70 21.85 -9.55
N PRO A 890 7.27 22.57 -8.56
CA PRO A 890 8.65 22.35 -8.15
C PRO A 890 8.76 21.12 -7.25
N LEU A 891 9.84 20.34 -7.42
CA LEU A 891 10.16 19.26 -6.49
C LEU A 891 10.97 19.82 -5.31
N LEU A 892 10.45 19.70 -4.09
CA LEU A 892 11.10 20.21 -2.87
C LEU A 892 11.68 19.04 -2.06
N VAL A 893 12.97 19.14 -1.72
CA VAL A 893 13.70 18.14 -0.92
C VAL A 893 14.20 18.78 0.37
N ASN A 894 13.66 18.35 1.51
CA ASN A 894 14.01 18.89 2.82
C ASN A 894 15.08 18.01 3.50
N LEU A 895 16.35 18.15 3.07
CA LEU A 895 17.45 17.30 3.54
C LEU A 895 17.71 17.39 5.05
N ASN A 896 17.49 18.57 5.66
CA ASN A 896 17.86 18.85 7.06
C ASN A 896 16.65 19.00 8.00
N GLY A 897 15.42 18.94 7.49
CA GLY A 897 14.23 19.27 8.29
C GLY A 897 14.08 20.77 8.61
N ASP A 898 15.01 21.62 8.14
CA ASP A 898 15.06 23.06 8.43
C ASP A 898 13.91 23.85 7.81
N LEU A 899 13.30 23.33 6.73
CA LEU A 899 12.09 23.88 6.13
C LEU A 899 10.88 23.60 7.05
N LYS A 900 10.70 24.44 8.08
CA LYS A 900 9.53 24.43 8.98
C LYS A 900 8.35 25.17 8.33
N GLY A 901 7.14 24.67 8.58
CA GLY A 901 5.92 24.95 7.79
C GLY A 901 5.43 26.40 7.66
N GLU A 902 6.05 27.38 8.32
CA GLU A 902 5.72 28.81 8.15
C GLU A 902 6.52 29.48 7.01
N ASN A 903 7.65 28.89 6.57
CA ASN A 903 8.53 29.49 5.55
C ASN A 903 8.33 28.92 4.13
N SER A 904 7.46 27.92 3.95
CA SER A 904 7.28 27.21 2.68
C SER A 904 6.65 28.07 1.58
N GLY A 905 5.92 29.13 1.95
CA GLY A 905 5.26 30.03 1.01
C GLY A 905 6.07 31.27 0.62
N THR A 906 7.17 31.57 1.33
CA THR A 906 7.78 32.92 1.28
C THR A 906 9.30 32.94 1.12
N VAL A 907 9.97 31.79 1.02
CA VAL A 907 11.41 31.74 0.74
C VAL A 907 11.68 31.02 -0.59
N PHE A 908 11.36 31.70 -1.69
CA PHE A 908 12.05 31.45 -2.96
C PHE A 908 13.39 32.22 -2.94
N GLN A 909 14.30 31.80 -2.09
CA GLN A 909 15.72 31.88 -2.47
C GLN A 909 16.06 30.52 -3.05
N PRO A 910 16.35 30.42 -4.36
CA PRO A 910 16.80 29.17 -4.94
C PRO A 910 18.09 28.77 -4.22
N ILE A 911 18.03 27.68 -3.44
CA ILE A 911 19.22 27.09 -2.81
C ILE A 911 20.17 26.49 -3.88
N CYS A 912 19.81 26.56 -5.17
CA CYS A 912 20.74 26.45 -6.28
C CYS A 912 20.19 27.23 -7.50
N PRO A 913 20.89 28.26 -8.01
CA PRO A 913 20.60 28.84 -9.33
C PRO A 913 20.85 27.85 -10.48
N CYS A 914 21.43 26.67 -10.20
CA CYS A 914 21.89 25.70 -11.20
C CYS A 914 20.77 25.05 -12.06
N PHE A 915 19.49 25.35 -11.82
CA PHE A 915 18.37 24.74 -12.53
C PHE A 915 17.53 25.71 -13.39
N TYR A 916 17.99 26.95 -13.60
CA TYR A 916 17.44 27.80 -14.65
C TYR A 916 18.26 27.63 -15.95
N TYR A 917 17.99 26.57 -16.71
CA TYR A 917 18.21 26.62 -18.15
C TYR A 917 16.89 27.01 -18.81
N PRO A 918 16.81 28.12 -19.58
CA PRO A 918 15.68 28.32 -20.47
C PRO A 918 15.71 27.17 -21.48
N VAL A 919 14.70 26.28 -21.40
CA VAL A 919 14.46 25.27 -22.43
C VAL A 919 14.34 26.03 -23.75
N PRO A 920 15.26 25.85 -24.73
CA PRO A 920 15.02 26.38 -26.05
C PRO A 920 13.77 25.66 -26.55
N SER A 921 12.75 26.42 -26.95
CA SER A 921 11.54 25.91 -27.55
C SER A 921 11.87 25.06 -28.77
N THR A 922 12.11 23.78 -28.55
CA THR A 922 12.21 22.76 -29.59
C THR A 922 11.08 21.80 -29.32
N ARG A 923 10.09 21.89 -30.21
CA ARG A 923 8.93 21.01 -30.28
C ARG A 923 9.44 19.56 -30.32
N TRP A 924 8.91 18.74 -29.41
CA TRP A 924 8.74 17.31 -29.64
C TRP A 924 7.46 17.08 -30.44
#